data_AF-A0A933Y4Y9-F1
#
_entry.id   AF-A0A933Y4Y9-F1
#
_cell.length_a   1.000
_cell.length_b   1.000
_cell.length_c   1.000
_cell.angle_alpha   90.00
_cell.angle_beta   90.00
_cell.angle_gamma   90.00
#
_symmetry.space_group_name_H-M   'P 1'
#
loop_
_entity.id
_entity.type
_entity.pdbx_description
1 polymer ?
#
loop_
_entity_poly.entity_id
_entity_poly.type
_entity_poly.pdbx_seq_one_letter_code
_entity_poly.pdbx_strand_id
1 'polypeptide(L)'
;MCARRDAVRPYVLGIDLGANSVGWACLAVDAEGEPVGLLHPPGDMAEHPSLGVRIFEIGVEHYGQGEREETRGKKRRLARLQRRQTMRRARRIRRTFNILQAAGLLPSFAPGAIASAGGHELARDQVLKALDRSISGDLVASGAAELRVAHELLPYVLRAQGLDRPLTRFELGRAFYHLAQRRGFLSNRKAGGKDDDVGAVKKGISELGKQIAARGSRSLGEHLLHLGREGARIRERWTSRKMYSDEFDALWAVQAQHRPDVLDEAFRKRLRRAVFFQRPLKNQSDRIGLCDLENGGQFVDLVTGVVEATKRRKRAPECLLVSQRFRLVQKVNDLALVTGPGTTAPLTSEQRSLLLDALECEDSLTFAEIRKRLGIKNRVKFNLEAGGEKRLLGNRTNAGLVAVFRERWTQLAQEERDAVVLEIWGASDDAALRKRVADRRGVWSRLGASKSEADEVADLTVSSEYMSLSRRAMQRLLPRMEAGEPYITARRAVYGEPVSAEIAEFLPSVKAAFGDLRNPVVTRALTELRRVVNTLIKQYGKPVEMRVELARDLKRGKDERNRMEKRMRENEVERQKAAKRIADEAGIPSTTGGDILKLRLAEECGWTCPYSGRAFGMNQLFEGEIDIEHILPLSRCLDDSYLNKTLCFSDVNRSEKRNRTPHEAFGAAGEPWDAMVQRMTRAVTEQGMSPVKLQRFQLAGEALEEHLTAFKSSQLNDTRHASVRAKEYLARLFGGCLATGVDADQRRRVVVGNGQATAAMRDAIRLDSVFPGGRAAKREDHRHHAVDAVAIALTGPATIQRLSSNVDTSRGRPRLGRLAPPWPSFDADVRNAFERIVVSFRVDNRVRGPLHAETLYSAPRDDRGSRSQDGGFVHIRRRLEVLSPKEVDDIVDERVRQLVVTALGGRPPEEVFLPSTPSSYPVLPNAHGAPMPIRRVRIRKAGSVRSIGAAHRERFVQNDENHHIEIRAARDAKGREKWDGRVVSLAAAAERRRLGRDVVDRGPDSVCSLAKNDVVEVDLAEGGRERLVVRGFSEFHTGQVQLTFSRNCDARQVSKVPRGGRVAGPDVLRQRNCRKLQVTPIGVLRPCRA
;
A
#
# COMPACT_ATOMS: atom_id res chain seq x y z
N MET A 1 -6.13 -27.81 -42.09
CA MET A 1 -7.39 -28.57 -41.98
C MET A 1 -8.33 -27.84 -41.04
N CYS A 2 -9.25 -27.04 -41.60
CA CYS A 2 -10.37 -26.42 -40.91
C CYS A 2 -11.50 -27.44 -40.82
N ALA A 3 -11.55 -28.22 -39.75
CA ALA A 3 -12.75 -28.98 -39.40
C ALA A 3 -13.77 -28.00 -38.79
N ARG A 4 -15.02 -28.13 -39.22
CA ARG A 4 -16.20 -27.33 -38.83
C ARG A 4 -16.23 -27.14 -37.31
N ARG A 5 -16.14 -25.88 -36.85
CA ARG A 5 -16.52 -25.51 -35.49
C ARG A 5 -18.04 -25.53 -35.45
N ASP A 6 -18.65 -26.52 -34.81
CA ASP A 6 -20.02 -26.38 -34.33
C ASP A 6 -20.12 -25.04 -33.58
N ALA A 7 -21.12 -24.24 -33.92
CA ALA A 7 -21.26 -22.89 -33.35
C ALA A 7 -21.36 -23.01 -31.83
N VAL A 8 -20.36 -22.49 -31.12
CA VAL A 8 -20.34 -22.47 -29.65
C VAL A 8 -21.63 -21.79 -29.17
N ARG A 9 -22.36 -22.45 -28.27
CA ARG A 9 -23.62 -21.91 -27.74
C ARG A 9 -23.41 -20.53 -27.11
N PRO A 10 -24.37 -19.59 -27.24
CA PRO A 10 -24.35 -18.34 -26.50
C PRO A 10 -24.19 -18.59 -25.01
N TYR A 11 -23.38 -17.76 -24.33
CA TYR A 11 -23.04 -18.00 -22.92
C TYR A 11 -22.74 -16.74 -22.13
N VAL A 12 -23.01 -16.79 -20.83
CA VAL A 12 -22.67 -15.76 -19.84
C VAL A 12 -21.41 -16.16 -19.10
N LEU A 13 -20.52 -15.19 -18.89
CA LEU A 13 -19.27 -15.38 -18.15
C LEU A 13 -19.36 -14.72 -16.77
N GLY A 14 -19.41 -15.52 -15.71
CA GLY A 14 -19.26 -15.07 -14.32
C GLY A 14 -17.80 -15.02 -13.89
N ILE A 15 -17.40 -13.98 -13.17
CA ILE A 15 -16.01 -13.76 -12.73
C ILE A 15 -15.97 -13.29 -11.27
N ASP A 16 -15.34 -14.08 -10.40
CA ASP A 16 -14.95 -13.66 -9.04
C ASP A 16 -13.49 -13.17 -9.06
N LEU A 17 -13.29 -11.86 -8.95
CA LEU A 17 -11.97 -11.21 -9.04
C LEU A 17 -11.42 -10.83 -7.65
N GLY A 18 -10.50 -11.65 -7.16
CA GLY A 18 -9.76 -11.43 -5.93
C GLY A 18 -8.44 -10.66 -6.10
N ALA A 19 -7.78 -10.37 -4.98
CA ALA A 19 -6.43 -9.78 -4.97
C ALA A 19 -5.33 -10.79 -5.36
N ASN A 20 -5.61 -12.09 -5.20
CA ASN A 20 -4.71 -13.22 -5.47
C ASN A 20 -5.38 -14.36 -6.27
N SER A 21 -6.63 -14.16 -6.71
CA SER A 21 -7.41 -15.18 -7.41
C SER A 21 -8.29 -14.59 -8.51
N VAL A 22 -8.60 -15.40 -9.53
CA VAL A 22 -9.70 -15.19 -10.47
C VAL A 22 -10.48 -16.50 -10.55
N GLY A 23 -11.70 -16.53 -10.00
CA GLY A 23 -12.68 -17.57 -10.28
C GLY A 23 -13.46 -17.23 -11.54
N TRP A 24 -13.82 -18.21 -12.35
CA TRP A 24 -14.62 -17.99 -13.55
C TRP A 24 -15.57 -19.17 -13.83
N ALA A 25 -16.71 -18.87 -14.45
CA ALA A 25 -17.71 -19.85 -14.87
C ALA A 25 -18.41 -19.41 -16.17
N CYS A 26 -18.60 -20.34 -17.11
CA CYS A 26 -19.29 -20.15 -18.39
C CYS A 26 -20.60 -20.95 -18.37
N LEU A 27 -21.73 -20.25 -18.43
CA LEU A 27 -23.07 -20.86 -18.45
C LEU A 27 -23.70 -20.67 -19.82
N ALA A 28 -24.16 -21.74 -20.44
CA ALA A 28 -24.94 -21.66 -21.67
C ALA A 28 -26.28 -20.96 -21.40
N VAL A 29 -26.74 -20.15 -22.35
CA VAL A 29 -28.02 -19.45 -22.26
C VAL A 29 -28.90 -19.74 -23.48
N ASP A 30 -30.21 -19.60 -23.29
CA ASP A 30 -31.21 -19.61 -24.37
C ASP A 30 -31.29 -18.26 -25.10
N ALA A 31 -32.32 -18.10 -25.95
CA ALA A 31 -32.54 -16.89 -26.75
C ALA A 31 -32.95 -15.68 -25.89
N GLU A 32 -33.59 -15.96 -24.75
CA GLU A 32 -34.03 -15.00 -23.75
C GLU A 32 -32.88 -14.57 -22.81
N GLY A 33 -31.75 -15.28 -22.86
CA GLY A 33 -30.57 -15.01 -22.05
C GLY A 33 -30.58 -15.68 -20.67
N GLU A 34 -31.50 -16.62 -20.45
CA GLU A 34 -31.60 -17.38 -19.20
C GLU A 34 -30.64 -18.57 -19.19
N PRO A 35 -29.97 -18.87 -18.07
CA PRO A 35 -29.02 -19.99 -17.97
C PRO A 35 -29.71 -21.36 -18.09
N VAL A 36 -29.30 -22.17 -19.06
CA VAL A 36 -29.85 -23.53 -19.32
C VAL A 36 -28.89 -24.66 -18.97
N GLY A 37 -27.64 -24.36 -18.67
CA GLY A 37 -26.62 -25.36 -18.34
C GLY A 37 -25.20 -24.80 -18.23
N LEU A 38 -24.25 -25.66 -17.90
CA LEU A 38 -22.84 -25.36 -18.13
C LEU A 38 -22.56 -25.26 -19.64
N LEU A 39 -21.59 -24.43 -20.05
CA LEU A 39 -21.24 -24.29 -21.48
C LEU A 39 -20.90 -25.63 -22.13
N HIS A 40 -20.13 -26.45 -21.44
CA HIS A 40 -19.77 -27.81 -21.84
C HIS A 40 -20.20 -28.83 -20.78
N PRO A 41 -20.61 -30.05 -21.21
CA PRO A 41 -20.99 -31.11 -20.31
C PRO A 41 -19.77 -31.64 -19.52
N PRO A 42 -19.99 -32.31 -18.37
CA PRO A 42 -18.90 -32.78 -17.51
C PRO A 42 -17.86 -33.71 -18.19
N GLY A 43 -18.24 -34.42 -19.25
CA GLY A 43 -17.36 -35.30 -20.02
C GLY A 43 -16.20 -34.56 -20.70
N ASP A 44 -16.44 -33.36 -21.21
CA ASP A 44 -15.49 -32.61 -22.07
C ASP A 44 -14.54 -31.70 -21.28
N MET A 45 -14.74 -31.59 -19.97
CA MET A 45 -14.10 -30.61 -19.07
C MET A 45 -12.56 -30.70 -19.02
N ALA A 46 -11.97 -31.83 -19.39
CA ALA A 46 -10.52 -32.00 -19.40
C ALA A 46 -9.84 -31.09 -20.43
N GLU A 47 -10.48 -30.91 -21.59
CA GLU A 47 -10.00 -30.06 -22.68
C GLU A 47 -10.77 -28.74 -22.76
N HIS A 48 -12.07 -28.76 -22.42
CA HIS A 48 -13.01 -27.65 -22.52
C HIS A 48 -13.71 -27.38 -21.17
N PRO A 49 -13.00 -26.82 -20.17
CA PRO A 49 -13.60 -26.53 -18.88
C PRO A 49 -14.65 -25.41 -18.96
N SER A 50 -15.78 -25.61 -18.27
CA SER A 50 -16.84 -24.62 -18.07
C SER A 50 -16.59 -23.74 -16.84
N LEU A 51 -15.72 -24.15 -15.92
CA LEU A 51 -15.41 -23.40 -14.71
C LEU A 51 -13.97 -23.67 -14.23
N GLY A 52 -13.38 -22.71 -13.54
CA GLY A 52 -12.01 -22.83 -13.08
C GLY A 52 -11.53 -21.70 -12.18
N VAL A 53 -10.31 -21.88 -11.68
CA VAL A 53 -9.68 -20.93 -10.75
C VAL A 53 -8.23 -20.67 -11.16
N ARG A 54 -7.86 -19.38 -11.17
CA ARG A 54 -6.50 -18.91 -11.39
C ARG A 54 -5.96 -18.25 -10.13
N ILE A 55 -4.92 -18.81 -9.53
CA ILE A 55 -4.24 -18.29 -8.34
C ILE A 55 -2.90 -17.64 -8.71
N PHE A 56 -2.61 -16.49 -8.11
CA PHE A 56 -1.39 -15.73 -8.37
C PHE A 56 -0.90 -14.95 -7.15
N GLU A 57 0.40 -14.67 -7.10
CA GLU A 57 0.95 -13.80 -6.07
C GLU A 57 0.43 -12.36 -6.18
N ILE A 58 0.09 -11.78 -5.04
CA ILE A 58 -0.29 -10.38 -4.88
C ILE A 58 0.89 -9.48 -5.28
N GLY A 59 0.59 -8.32 -5.88
CA GLY A 59 1.59 -7.32 -6.29
C GLY A 59 2.31 -6.59 -5.14
N VAL A 60 2.05 -6.98 -3.88
CA VAL A 60 2.58 -6.35 -2.65
C VAL A 60 2.97 -7.41 -1.63
N GLU A 61 3.87 -7.06 -0.71
CA GLU A 61 4.28 -7.92 0.39
C GLU A 61 3.50 -7.58 1.66
N HIS A 62 3.26 -8.59 2.51
CA HIS A 62 2.48 -8.45 3.75
C HIS A 62 1.10 -7.80 3.53
N TYR A 63 0.45 -8.13 2.42
CA TYR A 63 -0.87 -7.62 2.09
C TYR A 63 -1.87 -7.84 3.23
N GLY A 64 -2.59 -6.78 3.61
CA GLY A 64 -3.57 -6.84 4.69
C GLY A 64 -2.97 -6.99 6.10
N GLN A 65 -1.65 -6.80 6.28
CA GLN A 65 -0.99 -6.82 7.59
C GLN A 65 -0.66 -5.42 8.10
N GLY A 66 -1.60 -4.48 7.93
CA GLY A 66 -1.47 -3.13 8.48
C GLY A 66 -0.29 -2.32 7.90
N GLU A 67 0.53 -1.79 8.81
CA GLU A 67 1.69 -0.96 8.45
C GLU A 67 2.76 -1.72 7.68
N ARG A 68 2.87 -3.04 7.91
CA ARG A 68 3.84 -3.92 7.25
C ARG A 68 3.57 -4.10 5.76
N GLU A 69 2.35 -3.80 5.29
CA GLU A 69 2.01 -3.87 3.87
C GLU A 69 2.89 -2.91 3.07
N GLU A 70 3.72 -3.45 2.19
CA GLU A 70 4.65 -2.65 1.40
C GLU A 70 4.68 -3.08 -0.08
N THR A 71 4.65 -2.08 -0.96
CA THR A 71 4.77 -2.34 -2.40
C THR A 71 6.20 -2.76 -2.74
N ARG A 72 6.35 -3.83 -3.54
CA ARG A 72 7.65 -4.26 -4.10
C ARG A 72 8.37 -3.10 -4.84
N GLY A 73 7.58 -2.17 -5.41
CA GLY A 73 8.08 -0.94 -6.04
C GLY A 73 8.73 0.06 -5.07
N LYS A 74 8.25 0.18 -3.83
CA LYS A 74 8.84 1.01 -2.78
C LYS A 74 10.20 0.45 -2.34
N LYS A 75 10.29 -0.84 -2.01
CA LYS A 75 11.56 -1.51 -1.68
C LYS A 75 12.63 -1.30 -2.77
N ARG A 76 12.27 -1.55 -4.04
CA ARG A 76 13.16 -1.29 -5.19
C ARG A 76 13.59 0.17 -5.32
N ARG A 77 12.69 1.11 -5.03
CA ARG A 77 12.98 2.57 -5.09
C ARG A 77 13.95 2.98 -3.99
N LEU A 78 13.77 2.49 -2.76
CA LEU A 78 14.65 2.75 -1.62
C LEU A 78 16.05 2.17 -1.85
N ALA A 79 16.15 0.92 -2.28
CA ALA A 79 17.44 0.30 -2.62
C ALA A 79 18.16 1.07 -3.75
N ARG A 80 17.43 1.55 -4.76
CA ARG A 80 18.00 2.41 -5.82
C ARG A 80 18.46 3.77 -5.29
N LEU A 81 17.72 4.35 -4.34
CA LEU A 81 18.09 5.61 -3.69
C LEU A 81 19.39 5.45 -2.90
N GLN A 82 19.49 4.41 -2.06
CA GLN A 82 20.68 4.08 -1.28
C GLN A 82 21.90 3.86 -2.18
N ARG A 83 21.79 3.04 -3.24
CA ARG A 83 22.87 2.86 -4.23
C ARG A 83 23.37 4.18 -4.81
N ARG A 84 22.43 5.08 -5.19
CA ARG A 84 22.77 6.41 -5.70
C ARG A 84 23.43 7.27 -4.63
N GLN A 85 22.96 7.25 -3.38
CA GLN A 85 23.54 8.01 -2.29
C GLN A 85 24.97 7.55 -1.97
N THR A 86 25.19 6.24 -1.87
CA THR A 86 26.52 5.63 -1.64
C THR A 86 27.49 5.97 -2.77
N MET A 87 27.09 5.74 -4.03
CA MET A 87 27.91 6.08 -5.20
C MET A 87 28.25 7.59 -5.24
N ARG A 88 27.28 8.46 -4.98
CA ARG A 88 27.49 9.93 -4.99
C ARG A 88 28.38 10.38 -3.84
N ARG A 89 28.24 9.79 -2.65
CA ARG A 89 29.13 10.04 -1.50
C ARG A 89 30.57 9.62 -1.85
N ALA A 90 30.77 8.42 -2.38
CA ALA A 90 32.10 7.95 -2.79
C ALA A 90 32.73 8.85 -3.86
N ARG A 91 31.96 9.23 -4.89
CA ARG A 91 32.42 10.16 -5.94
C ARG A 91 32.77 11.54 -5.39
N ARG A 92 31.99 12.05 -4.44
CA ARG A 92 32.26 13.33 -3.77
C ARG A 92 33.59 13.28 -3.03
N ILE A 93 33.76 12.30 -2.14
CA ILE A 93 34.98 12.11 -1.35
C ILE A 93 36.19 11.99 -2.27
N ARG A 94 36.08 11.19 -3.35
CA ARG A 94 37.14 11.08 -4.37
C ARG A 94 37.46 12.41 -5.06
N ARG A 95 36.44 13.14 -5.49
CA ARG A 95 36.63 14.44 -6.16
C ARG A 95 37.30 15.45 -5.23
N THR A 96 36.88 15.53 -3.98
CA THR A 96 37.50 16.42 -2.99
C THR A 96 38.96 16.04 -2.75
N PHE A 97 39.26 14.75 -2.56
CA PHE A 97 40.64 14.29 -2.41
C PHE A 97 41.52 14.72 -3.60
N ASN A 98 41.09 14.45 -4.82
CA ASN A 98 41.86 14.79 -6.02
C ASN A 98 42.08 16.30 -6.19
N ILE A 99 41.07 17.11 -5.86
CA ILE A 99 41.18 18.58 -5.91
C ILE A 99 42.22 19.09 -4.90
N LEU A 100 42.21 18.54 -3.68
CA LEU A 100 43.15 18.94 -2.63
C LEU A 100 44.58 18.45 -2.93
N GLN A 101 44.73 17.21 -3.42
CA GLN A 101 46.03 16.66 -3.82
C GLN A 101 46.64 17.43 -5.00
N ALA A 102 45.86 17.77 -6.01
CA ALA A 102 46.32 18.57 -7.15
C ALA A 102 46.75 20.00 -6.77
N ALA A 103 46.21 20.52 -5.66
CA ALA A 103 46.60 21.81 -5.09
C ALA A 103 47.76 21.69 -4.08
N GLY A 104 48.40 20.52 -3.93
CA GLY A 104 49.49 20.30 -2.98
C GLY A 104 49.07 20.26 -1.50
N LEU A 105 47.76 20.26 -1.22
CA LEU A 105 47.21 20.25 0.15
C LEU A 105 47.02 18.84 0.72
N LEU A 106 47.22 17.79 -0.08
CA LEU A 106 47.29 16.41 0.41
C LEU A 106 48.51 15.71 -0.19
N PRO A 107 49.10 14.73 0.52
CA PRO A 107 50.25 13.98 0.01
C PRO A 107 49.93 13.23 -1.29
N SER A 108 50.95 13.08 -2.14
CA SER A 108 50.91 12.22 -3.33
C SER A 108 50.82 10.75 -2.93
N PHE A 109 50.36 9.90 -3.85
CA PHE A 109 50.43 8.46 -3.65
C PHE A 109 51.88 7.99 -3.73
N ALA A 110 52.22 6.97 -2.94
CA ALA A 110 53.47 6.26 -3.11
C ALA A 110 53.52 5.59 -4.50
N PRO A 111 54.72 5.47 -5.13
CA PRO A 111 54.88 4.74 -6.39
C PRO A 111 54.25 3.34 -6.31
N GLY A 112 53.48 2.95 -7.34
CA GLY A 112 52.83 1.64 -7.40
C GLY A 112 51.56 1.45 -6.55
N ALA A 113 51.21 2.39 -5.65
CA ALA A 113 50.07 2.25 -4.74
C ALA A 113 48.68 2.14 -5.44
N ILE A 114 48.62 2.48 -6.74
CA ILE A 114 47.40 2.51 -7.54
C ILE A 114 47.26 1.26 -8.44
N ALA A 115 48.28 0.41 -8.54
CA ALA A 115 48.39 -0.62 -9.59
C ALA A 115 47.32 -1.73 -9.56
N SER A 116 46.54 -1.89 -8.49
CA SER A 116 45.53 -2.96 -8.36
C SER A 116 44.08 -2.48 -8.54
N ALA A 117 43.18 -3.41 -8.90
CA ALA A 117 41.74 -3.14 -8.99
C ALA A 117 41.17 -2.70 -7.62
N GLY A 118 40.78 -1.43 -7.52
CA GLY A 118 40.33 -0.81 -6.26
C GLY A 118 41.45 -0.14 -5.45
N GLY A 119 42.69 -0.14 -5.94
CA GLY A 119 43.87 0.46 -5.30
C GLY A 119 43.68 1.93 -4.92
N HIS A 120 42.99 2.73 -5.75
CA HIS A 120 42.74 4.15 -5.44
C HIS A 120 41.98 4.42 -4.13
N GLU A 121 41.12 3.53 -3.63
CA GLU A 121 40.44 3.76 -2.35
C GLU A 121 41.33 3.39 -1.16
N LEU A 122 41.97 2.23 -1.23
CA LEU A 122 42.93 1.77 -0.24
C LEU A 122 44.11 2.73 -0.12
N ALA A 123 44.70 3.14 -1.26
CA ALA A 123 45.79 4.09 -1.28
C ALA A 123 45.40 5.43 -0.65
N ARG A 124 44.15 5.91 -0.87
CA ARG A 124 43.66 7.14 -0.20
C ARG A 124 43.54 6.95 1.30
N ASP A 125 42.96 5.84 1.75
CA ASP A 125 42.82 5.53 3.17
C ASP A 125 44.19 5.40 3.86
N GLN A 126 45.14 4.72 3.22
CA GLN A 126 46.51 4.57 3.69
C GLN A 126 47.23 5.92 3.77
N VAL A 127 47.16 6.75 2.73
CA VAL A 127 47.73 8.10 2.72
C VAL A 127 47.15 8.94 3.85
N LEU A 128 45.83 8.91 4.05
CA LEU A 128 45.19 9.69 5.11
C LEU A 128 45.54 9.18 6.52
N LYS A 129 45.65 7.87 6.72
CA LYS A 129 46.09 7.29 8.01
C LYS A 129 47.54 7.61 8.31
N ALA A 130 48.42 7.55 7.30
CA ALA A 130 49.81 7.95 7.44
C ALA A 130 49.92 9.44 7.77
N LEU A 131 49.14 10.27 7.07
CA LEU A 131 49.06 11.70 7.34
C LEU A 131 48.55 12.01 8.75
N ASP A 132 47.45 11.37 9.16
CA ASP A 132 46.88 11.58 10.50
C ASP A 132 47.88 11.18 11.60
N ARG A 133 48.66 10.10 11.42
CA ARG A 133 49.74 9.73 12.35
C ARG A 133 50.85 10.77 12.42
N SER A 134 51.28 11.30 11.26
CA SER A 134 52.32 12.34 11.20
C SER A 134 51.87 13.60 11.94
N ILE A 135 50.69 14.13 11.59
CA ILE A 135 50.15 15.34 12.21
C ILE A 135 49.96 15.14 13.72
N SER A 136 49.42 14.00 14.15
CA SER A 136 49.26 13.70 15.58
C SER A 136 50.61 13.64 16.31
N GLY A 137 51.66 13.10 15.69
CA GLY A 137 53.01 13.07 16.25
C GLY A 137 53.57 14.48 16.47
N ASP A 138 53.45 15.33 15.45
CA ASP A 138 53.93 16.71 15.48
C ASP A 138 53.22 17.55 16.56
N LEU A 139 51.90 17.41 16.67
CA LEU A 139 51.09 18.11 17.68
C LEU A 139 51.44 17.66 19.11
N VAL A 140 51.72 16.37 19.32
CA VAL A 140 52.12 15.84 20.63
C VAL A 140 53.51 16.36 21.01
N ALA A 141 54.45 16.39 20.07
CA ALA A 141 55.78 16.95 20.28
C ALA A 141 55.74 18.45 20.64
N SER A 142 54.71 19.16 20.16
CA SER A 142 54.49 20.59 20.44
C SER A 142 53.77 20.87 21.77
N GLY A 143 53.71 19.89 22.69
CA GLY A 143 53.14 20.06 24.04
C GLY A 143 51.66 19.71 24.18
N ALA A 144 50.97 19.23 23.13
CA ALA A 144 49.57 18.84 23.20
C ALA A 144 49.37 17.34 23.49
N ALA A 145 49.81 16.89 24.67
CA ALA A 145 49.80 15.48 25.07
C ALA A 145 48.41 14.80 25.07
N GLU A 146 47.32 15.56 25.28
CA GLU A 146 45.94 15.06 25.29
C GLU A 146 45.46 14.48 23.94
N LEU A 147 46.13 14.83 22.83
CA LEU A 147 45.79 14.37 21.48
C LEU A 147 46.26 12.94 21.17
N ARG A 148 47.14 12.36 22.00
CA ARG A 148 47.73 11.03 21.80
C ARG A 148 46.67 9.90 21.81
N VAL A 149 45.52 10.14 22.43
CA VAL A 149 44.56 9.07 22.81
C VAL A 149 43.36 8.95 21.85
N ALA A 150 43.04 9.99 21.06
CA ALA A 150 41.84 10.00 20.22
C ALA A 150 42.09 10.52 18.80
N HIS A 151 42.79 9.73 17.97
CA HIS A 151 42.96 9.96 16.52
C HIS A 151 41.63 10.31 15.80
N GLU A 152 40.49 9.86 16.33
CA GLU A 152 39.16 10.19 15.79
C GLU A 152 38.77 11.68 15.92
N LEU A 153 39.40 12.41 16.85
CA LEU A 153 39.16 13.83 17.10
C LEU A 153 40.05 14.75 16.27
N LEU A 154 41.17 14.26 15.72
CA LEU A 154 42.14 15.06 14.98
C LEU A 154 41.50 15.98 13.92
N PRO A 155 40.56 15.52 13.07
CA PRO A 155 39.96 16.40 12.07
C PRO A 155 39.14 17.55 12.67
N TYR A 156 38.58 17.38 13.86
CA TYR A 156 37.85 18.44 14.57
C TYR A 156 38.81 19.42 15.23
N VAL A 157 39.95 18.94 15.75
CA VAL A 157 41.05 19.80 16.24
C VAL A 157 41.57 20.71 15.15
N LEU A 158 41.89 20.15 13.97
CA LEU A 158 42.36 20.94 12.83
C LEU A 158 41.31 21.97 12.37
N ARG A 159 40.02 21.59 12.39
CA ARG A 159 38.91 22.51 12.06
C ARG A 159 38.69 23.61 13.08
N ALA A 160 39.01 23.38 14.36
CA ALA A 160 38.94 24.42 15.39
C ALA A 160 40.18 25.33 15.33
N GLN A 161 41.39 24.74 15.37
CA GLN A 161 42.65 25.50 15.33
C GLN A 161 42.83 26.31 14.05
N GLY A 162 42.27 25.87 12.92
CA GLY A 162 42.29 26.64 11.68
C GLY A 162 41.48 27.94 11.71
N LEU A 163 40.74 28.21 12.79
CA LEU A 163 40.10 29.50 13.04
C LEU A 163 41.02 30.47 13.80
N ASP A 164 42.08 29.95 14.44
CA ASP A 164 42.96 30.70 15.34
C ASP A 164 44.37 30.91 14.76
N ARG A 165 44.90 29.90 14.08
CA ARG A 165 46.28 29.89 13.57
C ARG A 165 46.36 29.45 12.10
N PRO A 166 47.41 29.84 11.37
CA PRO A 166 47.71 29.22 10.08
C PRO A 166 47.97 27.73 10.25
N LEU A 167 47.31 26.92 9.41
CA LEU A 167 47.55 25.48 9.32
C LEU A 167 48.66 25.19 8.31
N THR A 168 49.39 24.09 8.54
CA THR A 168 50.29 23.55 7.50
C THR A 168 49.48 23.10 6.29
N ARG A 169 50.14 22.96 5.13
CA ARG A 169 49.48 22.57 3.87
C ARG A 169 48.63 21.30 4.03
N PHE A 170 49.13 20.30 4.75
CA PHE A 170 48.46 19.02 4.90
C PHE A 170 47.42 19.01 6.03
N GLU A 171 47.64 19.77 7.10
CA GLU A 171 46.61 20.02 8.12
C GLU A 171 45.36 20.66 7.49
N LEU A 172 45.57 21.70 6.67
CA LEU A 172 44.50 22.41 5.97
C LEU A 172 43.74 21.51 5.00
N GLY A 173 44.46 20.76 4.16
CA GLY A 173 43.83 19.80 3.26
C GLY A 173 43.05 18.72 4.00
N ARG A 174 43.57 18.24 5.15
CA ARG A 174 42.88 17.24 5.97
C ARG A 174 41.60 17.78 6.62
N ALA A 175 41.60 19.04 7.06
CA ALA A 175 40.42 19.73 7.57
C ALA A 175 39.33 19.86 6.49
N PHE A 176 39.68 20.37 5.29
CA PHE A 176 38.73 20.49 4.18
C PHE A 176 38.21 19.12 3.68
N TYR A 177 39.07 18.11 3.63
CA TYR A 177 38.67 16.75 3.24
C TYR A 177 37.61 16.18 4.19
N HIS A 178 37.71 16.46 5.49
CA HIS A 178 36.76 15.99 6.48
C HIS A 178 35.35 16.54 6.26
N LEU A 179 35.22 17.82 5.88
CA LEU A 179 33.93 18.45 5.52
C LEU A 179 33.23 17.75 4.32
N ALA A 180 33.99 17.08 3.44
CA ALA A 180 33.40 16.29 2.35
C ALA A 180 32.82 14.95 2.81
N GLN A 181 33.24 14.40 3.94
CA GLN A 181 32.72 13.12 4.44
C GLN A 181 31.29 13.27 4.93
N ARG A 182 31.00 14.36 5.65
CA ARG A 182 29.68 14.73 6.17
C ARG A 182 29.42 16.20 5.87
N ARG A 183 28.26 16.52 5.28
CA ARG A 183 27.93 17.87 4.84
C ARG A 183 26.56 18.37 5.31
N GLY A 184 25.93 17.68 6.25
CA GLY A 184 24.61 18.06 6.77
C GLY A 184 23.43 17.91 5.79
N PHE A 185 22.24 17.99 6.37
CA PHE A 185 20.93 17.96 5.73
C PHE A 185 20.62 19.28 5.03
N LEU A 186 20.06 19.22 3.83
CA LEU A 186 19.59 20.38 3.08
C LEU A 186 18.07 20.22 2.87
N SER A 187 17.29 21.16 3.42
CA SER A 187 15.84 21.19 3.28
C SER A 187 15.44 21.38 1.80
N ASN A 188 14.30 20.80 1.40
CA ASN A 188 13.69 21.03 0.09
C ASN A 188 12.21 21.41 0.30
N ARG A 189 11.72 22.43 -0.42
CA ARG A 189 10.32 22.90 -0.34
C ARG A 189 9.30 21.82 -0.68
N LYS A 190 9.55 21.11 -1.78
CA LYS A 190 8.64 20.10 -2.32
C LYS A 190 8.58 18.80 -1.52
N ALA A 191 9.30 18.74 -0.39
CA ALA A 191 9.21 17.65 0.58
C ALA A 191 8.30 18.00 1.77
N GLY A 192 7.71 19.20 1.79
CA GLY A 192 6.82 19.70 2.83
C GLY A 192 5.44 19.02 2.84
N GLY A 193 5.41 17.77 3.30
CA GLY A 193 4.24 17.22 3.98
C GLY A 193 4.48 17.24 5.49
N LYS A 194 3.43 16.93 6.28
CA LYS A 194 3.54 16.49 7.68
C LYS A 194 4.27 15.14 7.75
N ASP A 195 5.56 15.13 7.39
CA ASP A 195 6.44 13.99 7.58
C ASP A 195 7.12 14.18 8.93
N ASP A 196 6.65 13.43 9.93
CA ASP A 196 7.10 13.54 11.32
C ASP A 196 8.63 13.41 11.44
N ASP A 197 9.25 12.62 10.56
CA ASP A 197 10.70 12.44 10.47
C ASP A 197 11.42 13.74 10.07
N VAL A 198 10.88 14.50 9.11
CA VAL A 198 11.46 15.79 8.69
C VAL A 198 11.28 16.83 9.80
N GLY A 199 10.15 16.80 10.51
CA GLY A 199 9.91 17.61 11.70
C GLY A 199 10.95 17.34 12.79
N ALA A 200 11.22 16.07 13.10
CA ALA A 200 12.24 15.68 14.08
C ALA A 200 13.66 16.11 13.66
N VAL A 201 14.01 15.98 12.37
CA VAL A 201 15.30 16.45 11.83
C VAL A 201 15.44 17.97 11.98
N LYS A 202 14.41 18.75 11.60
CA LYS A 202 14.42 20.21 11.73
C LYS A 202 14.52 20.65 13.19
N LYS A 203 13.74 20.03 14.09
CA LYS A 203 13.80 20.28 15.53
C LYS A 203 15.21 19.98 16.09
N GLY A 204 15.78 18.83 15.75
CA GLY A 204 17.14 18.46 16.18
C GLY A 204 18.23 19.39 15.66
N ILE A 205 18.11 19.89 14.42
CA ILE A 205 19.01 20.90 13.87
C ILE A 205 18.89 22.23 14.63
N SER A 206 17.67 22.68 14.91
CA SER A 206 17.43 23.91 15.65
C SER A 206 18.00 23.84 17.06
N GLU A 207 17.78 22.71 17.74
CA GLU A 207 18.29 22.47 19.09
C GLU A 207 19.81 22.45 19.12
N LEU A 208 20.45 21.76 18.17
CA LEU A 208 21.92 21.81 18.04
C LEU A 208 22.43 23.23 17.77
N GLY A 209 21.71 24.02 16.98
CA GLY A 209 22.06 25.42 16.73
C GLY A 209 22.08 26.25 18.03
N LYS A 210 21.07 26.06 18.90
CA LYS A 210 21.02 26.69 20.23
C LYS A 210 22.18 26.24 21.11
N GLN A 211 22.53 24.96 21.10
CA GLN A 211 23.65 24.42 21.88
C GLN A 211 25.00 24.98 21.43
N ILE A 212 25.20 25.16 20.13
CA ILE A 212 26.41 25.81 19.58
C ILE A 212 26.50 27.26 20.08
N ALA A 213 25.40 28.01 20.00
CA ALA A 213 25.33 29.40 20.44
C ALA A 213 25.51 29.56 21.95
N ALA A 214 24.81 28.76 22.75
CA ALA A 214 24.89 28.79 24.22
C ALA A 214 26.29 28.45 24.74
N ARG A 215 27.03 27.60 24.04
CA ARG A 215 28.43 27.28 24.37
C ARG A 215 29.42 28.33 23.84
N GLY A 216 28.98 29.27 23.01
CA GLY A 216 29.87 30.25 22.38
C GLY A 216 30.80 29.66 21.31
N SER A 217 30.49 28.47 20.77
CA SER A 217 31.32 27.86 19.72
C SER A 217 31.15 28.60 18.39
N ARG A 218 32.26 28.97 17.74
CA ARG A 218 32.27 29.72 16.47
C ARG A 218 31.87 28.88 15.27
N SER A 219 32.08 27.56 15.36
CA SER A 219 31.76 26.63 14.28
C SER A 219 31.23 25.28 14.78
N LEU A 220 30.65 24.51 13.86
CA LEU A 220 30.23 23.14 14.14
C LEU A 220 31.41 22.24 14.50
N GLY A 221 32.56 22.38 13.82
CA GLY A 221 33.77 21.59 14.10
C GLY A 221 34.28 21.77 15.53
N GLU A 222 34.33 23.01 16.00
CA GLU A 222 34.72 23.39 17.36
C GLU A 222 33.75 22.85 18.41
N HIS A 223 32.44 23.02 18.21
CA HIS A 223 31.45 22.47 19.12
C HIS A 223 31.56 20.93 19.25
N LEU A 224 31.73 20.23 18.12
CA LEU A 224 31.90 18.78 18.12
C LEU A 224 33.23 18.33 18.76
N LEU A 225 34.27 19.16 18.70
CA LEU A 225 35.52 18.90 19.41
C LEU A 225 35.30 18.95 20.93
N HIS A 226 34.62 19.98 21.43
CA HIS A 226 34.35 20.07 22.88
C HIS A 226 33.55 18.87 23.38
N LEU A 227 32.50 18.47 22.66
CA LEU A 227 31.75 17.25 22.99
C LEU A 227 32.64 16.01 23.02
N GLY A 228 33.55 15.88 22.05
CA GLY A 228 34.49 14.76 22.01
C GLY A 228 35.44 14.72 23.21
N ARG A 229 35.93 15.89 23.65
CA ARG A 229 36.80 16.03 24.84
C ARG A 229 36.07 15.69 26.13
N GLU A 230 34.77 15.99 26.20
CA GLU A 230 33.89 15.62 27.32
C GLU A 230 33.50 14.13 27.32
N GLY A 231 34.05 13.32 26.41
CA GLY A 231 33.67 11.92 26.26
C GLY A 231 32.27 11.71 25.66
N ALA A 232 31.57 12.78 25.27
CA ALA A 232 30.26 12.69 24.66
C ALA A 232 30.38 12.15 23.23
N ARG A 233 29.45 11.26 22.87
CA ARG A 233 29.40 10.67 21.53
C ARG A 233 29.17 11.77 20.50
N ILE A 234 30.10 12.04 19.57
CA ILE A 234 29.95 13.07 18.52
C ILE A 234 28.83 12.75 17.50
N ARG A 235 28.70 11.47 17.14
CA ARG A 235 27.74 10.98 16.13
C ARG A 235 26.31 10.91 16.70
N GLU A 236 25.30 10.77 15.82
CA GLU A 236 23.85 10.75 16.15
C GLU A 236 23.20 12.12 16.43
N ARG A 237 23.79 13.20 15.91
CA ARG A 237 23.16 14.53 15.87
C ARG A 237 22.74 14.91 14.45
N TRP A 238 21.59 15.56 14.33
CA TRP A 238 21.15 16.17 13.08
C TRP A 238 21.89 17.49 12.86
N THR A 239 22.49 17.64 11.67
CA THR A 239 23.29 18.81 11.31
C THR A 239 22.76 19.40 10.01
N SER A 240 22.72 20.72 9.91
CA SER A 240 22.30 21.40 8.67
C SER A 240 23.47 21.56 7.70
N ARG A 241 23.16 21.70 6.41
CA ARG A 241 24.13 22.07 5.37
C ARG A 241 24.77 23.43 5.68
N LYS A 242 23.99 24.36 6.23
CA LYS A 242 24.42 25.72 6.58
C LYS A 242 25.54 25.70 7.62
N MET A 243 25.41 24.90 8.67
CA MET A 243 26.47 24.77 9.70
C MET A 243 27.83 24.39 9.10
N TYR A 244 27.86 23.43 8.15
CA TYR A 244 29.11 23.06 7.48
C TYR A 244 29.60 24.09 6.47
N SER A 245 28.69 24.79 5.78
CA SER A 245 29.09 25.82 4.81
C SER A 245 29.63 27.07 5.49
N ASP A 246 29.00 27.49 6.60
CA ASP A 246 29.44 28.64 7.41
C ASP A 246 30.82 28.36 8.00
N GLU A 247 31.04 27.16 8.53
CA GLU A 247 32.36 26.72 8.99
C GLU A 247 33.40 26.68 7.87
N PHE A 248 33.05 26.19 6.68
CA PHE A 248 33.94 26.22 5.52
C PHE A 248 34.35 27.65 5.17
N ASP A 249 33.39 28.58 5.18
CA ASP A 249 33.62 29.97 4.83
C ASP A 249 34.46 30.68 5.91
N ALA A 250 34.24 30.38 7.20
CA ALA A 250 35.05 30.89 8.31
C ALA A 250 36.51 30.38 8.24
N LEU A 251 36.71 29.08 8.02
CA LEU A 251 38.05 28.50 7.82
C LEU A 251 38.75 29.11 6.61
N TRP A 252 38.01 29.29 5.50
CA TRP A 252 38.57 29.90 4.30
C TRP A 252 39.02 31.34 4.54
N ALA A 253 38.21 32.14 5.23
CA ALA A 253 38.48 33.55 5.49
C ALA A 253 39.79 33.78 6.28
N VAL A 254 40.08 32.92 7.25
CA VAL A 254 41.34 32.96 8.02
C VAL A 254 42.49 32.41 7.19
N GLN A 255 42.35 31.21 6.63
CA GLN A 255 43.48 30.50 6.02
C GLN A 255 43.93 31.12 4.69
N ALA A 256 43.04 31.78 3.94
CA ALA A 256 43.39 32.43 2.67
C ALA A 256 44.33 33.63 2.84
N GLN A 257 44.32 34.28 4.01
CA GLN A 257 45.24 35.38 4.32
C GLN A 257 46.69 34.90 4.41
N HIS A 258 46.91 33.65 4.80
CA HIS A 258 48.22 33.07 5.01
C HIS A 258 48.75 32.23 3.83
N ARG A 259 47.89 31.87 2.87
CA ARG A 259 48.23 31.07 1.68
C ARG A 259 47.49 31.53 0.41
N PRO A 260 47.65 32.80 -0.02
CA PRO A 260 46.98 33.33 -1.21
C PRO A 260 47.47 32.67 -2.51
N ASP A 261 48.66 32.07 -2.50
CA ASP A 261 49.27 31.32 -3.60
C ASP A 261 48.47 30.08 -4.01
N VAL A 262 47.78 29.44 -3.06
CA VAL A 262 46.96 28.24 -3.30
C VAL A 262 45.46 28.50 -3.11
N LEU A 263 45.08 29.39 -2.17
CA LEU A 263 43.69 29.63 -1.78
C LEU A 263 43.04 30.79 -2.55
N ASP A 264 43.03 30.71 -3.87
CA ASP A 264 42.32 31.67 -4.73
C ASP A 264 40.80 31.41 -4.83
N GLU A 265 40.03 32.39 -5.34
CA GLU A 265 38.58 32.29 -5.48
C GLU A 265 38.13 31.21 -6.49
N ALA A 266 38.94 30.90 -7.50
CA ALA A 266 38.65 29.81 -8.44
C ALA A 266 38.75 28.44 -7.73
N PHE A 267 39.77 28.23 -6.91
CA PHE A 267 39.93 27.07 -6.04
C PHE A 267 38.82 26.99 -5.01
N ARG A 268 38.44 28.11 -4.37
CA ARG A 268 37.28 28.17 -3.46
C ARG A 268 36.03 27.63 -4.13
N LYS A 269 35.67 28.15 -5.30
CA LYS A 269 34.49 27.71 -6.07
C LYS A 269 34.57 26.24 -6.42
N ARG A 270 35.72 25.74 -6.89
CA ARG A 270 35.94 24.32 -7.24
C ARG A 270 35.77 23.41 -6.02
N LEU A 271 36.41 23.72 -4.91
CA LEU A 271 36.39 22.93 -3.68
C LEU A 271 35.00 22.98 -3.02
N ARG A 272 34.42 24.17 -2.85
CA ARG A 272 33.08 24.36 -2.30
C ARG A 272 32.03 23.59 -3.10
N ARG A 273 32.12 23.63 -4.43
CA ARG A 273 31.26 22.82 -5.31
C ARG A 273 31.50 21.33 -5.10
N ALA A 274 32.73 20.87 -4.97
CA ALA A 274 33.01 19.45 -4.70
C ALA A 274 32.35 18.99 -3.38
N VAL A 275 32.46 19.77 -2.30
CA VAL A 275 31.91 19.43 -0.98
C VAL A 275 30.37 19.51 -0.96
N PHE A 276 29.79 20.63 -1.40
CA PHE A 276 28.38 20.93 -1.14
C PHE A 276 27.44 20.67 -2.30
N PHE A 277 27.93 20.41 -3.52
CA PHE A 277 27.04 20.20 -4.67
C PHE A 277 26.07 19.04 -4.46
N GLN A 278 24.79 19.31 -4.67
CA GLN A 278 23.72 18.34 -4.72
C GLN A 278 23.03 18.45 -6.06
N ARG A 279 22.73 17.30 -6.69
CA ARG A 279 21.96 17.30 -7.93
C ARG A 279 20.55 17.83 -7.62
N PRO A 280 19.96 18.66 -8.49
CA PRO A 280 18.58 19.08 -8.34
C PRO A 280 17.66 17.85 -8.33
N LEU A 281 16.50 18.00 -7.70
CA LEU A 281 15.46 16.97 -7.76
C LEU A 281 15.07 16.74 -9.24
N LYS A 282 14.85 15.48 -9.60
CA LYS A 282 14.44 15.16 -10.97
C LYS A 282 13.06 15.79 -11.21
N ASN A 283 12.89 16.48 -12.33
CA ASN A 283 11.57 16.91 -12.79
C ASN A 283 10.66 15.67 -12.88
N GLN A 284 9.50 15.73 -12.22
CA GLN A 284 8.50 14.65 -12.20
C GLN A 284 7.25 15.01 -13.00
N SER A 285 7.32 16.05 -13.83
CA SER A 285 6.19 16.51 -14.63
C SER A 285 5.68 15.44 -15.59
N ASP A 286 6.53 14.50 -16.03
CA ASP A 286 6.18 13.33 -16.83
C ASP A 286 5.25 12.35 -16.09
N ARG A 287 5.22 12.39 -14.76
CA ARG A 287 4.42 11.50 -13.91
C ARG A 287 3.09 12.08 -13.48
N ILE A 288 2.85 13.34 -13.82
CA ILE A 288 1.56 13.99 -13.62
C ILE A 288 0.57 13.32 -14.57
N GLY A 289 -0.53 12.81 -14.02
CA GLY A 289 -1.58 12.17 -14.81
C GLY A 289 -2.23 13.15 -15.79
N LEU A 290 -2.88 12.60 -16.81
CA LEU A 290 -3.72 13.38 -17.70
C LEU A 290 -4.99 13.83 -16.99
N CYS A 291 -5.53 14.97 -17.43
CA CYS A 291 -6.84 15.44 -17.02
C CYS A 291 -7.91 14.46 -17.46
N ASP A 292 -8.88 14.18 -16.58
CA ASP A 292 -9.93 13.18 -16.89
C ASP A 292 -10.82 13.60 -18.08
N LEU A 293 -11.00 14.91 -18.30
CA LEU A 293 -11.79 15.48 -19.42
C LEU A 293 -10.95 15.90 -20.63
N GLU A 294 -9.64 16.11 -20.45
CA GLU A 294 -8.71 16.55 -21.51
C GLU A 294 -7.57 15.54 -21.65
N ASN A 295 -7.93 14.31 -22.02
CA ASN A 295 -7.04 13.15 -22.07
C ASN A 295 -6.66 12.72 -23.50
N GLY A 296 -7.11 13.43 -24.54
CA GLY A 296 -6.90 13.04 -25.93
C GLY A 296 -8.03 12.21 -26.55
N GLY A 297 -9.11 11.97 -25.81
CA GLY A 297 -10.33 11.32 -26.30
C GLY A 297 -11.26 12.28 -27.02
N GLN A 298 -12.42 11.77 -27.42
CA GLN A 298 -13.45 12.53 -28.12
C GLN A 298 -14.76 12.56 -27.32
N PHE A 299 -15.53 13.62 -27.50
CA PHE A 299 -16.89 13.73 -26.97
C PHE A 299 -17.84 14.27 -28.05
N VAL A 300 -19.11 13.93 -27.93
CA VAL A 300 -20.21 14.48 -28.72
C VAL A 300 -20.73 15.71 -27.98
N ASP A 301 -20.59 16.88 -28.57
CA ASP A 301 -21.20 18.10 -28.05
C ASP A 301 -22.73 17.98 -28.11
N LEU A 302 -23.40 18.20 -26.97
CA LEU A 302 -24.84 17.95 -26.85
C LEU A 302 -25.70 19.03 -27.51
N VAL A 303 -25.12 20.19 -27.84
CA VAL A 303 -25.82 21.31 -28.47
C VAL A 303 -25.74 21.21 -29.99
N THR A 304 -24.55 20.90 -30.50
CA THR A 304 -24.24 20.89 -31.94
C THR A 304 -24.28 19.48 -32.54
N GLY A 305 -24.20 18.43 -31.71
CA GLY A 305 -24.07 17.04 -32.16
C GLY A 305 -22.70 16.69 -32.75
N VAL A 306 -21.76 17.63 -32.80
CA VAL A 306 -20.44 17.44 -33.42
C VAL A 306 -19.51 16.65 -32.49
N VAL A 307 -18.74 15.74 -33.08
CA VAL A 307 -17.66 15.04 -32.37
C VAL A 307 -16.44 15.94 -32.25
N GLU A 308 -16.11 16.34 -31.03
CA GLU A 308 -14.93 17.13 -30.71
C GLU A 308 -13.83 16.30 -30.08
N ALA A 309 -12.58 16.53 -30.51
CA ALA A 309 -11.40 15.92 -29.92
C ALA A 309 -10.80 16.80 -28.82
N THR A 310 -10.46 16.19 -27.69
CA THR A 310 -9.80 16.86 -26.57
C THR A 310 -8.29 16.85 -26.75
N LYS A 311 -7.61 17.92 -26.32
CA LYS A 311 -6.13 17.93 -26.27
C LYS A 311 -5.65 17.17 -25.03
N ARG A 312 -4.50 16.48 -25.14
CA ARG A 312 -3.86 15.82 -23.99
C ARG A 312 -3.26 16.85 -23.04
N ARG A 313 -3.93 17.14 -21.92
CA ARG A 313 -3.45 18.06 -20.89
C ARG A 313 -3.16 17.34 -19.58
N LYS A 314 -2.16 17.84 -18.85
CA LYS A 314 -1.81 17.35 -17.52
C LYS A 314 -2.76 17.95 -16.47
N ARG A 315 -2.95 17.19 -15.40
CA ARG A 315 -3.66 17.64 -14.19
C ARG A 315 -3.00 18.90 -13.60
N ALA A 316 -3.83 19.82 -13.12
CA ALA A 316 -3.37 21.04 -12.47
C ALA A 316 -2.89 20.78 -11.04
N PRO A 317 -1.83 21.46 -10.55
CA PRO A 317 -1.50 21.49 -9.14
C PRO A 317 -2.68 22.01 -8.31
N GLU A 318 -2.93 21.41 -7.13
CA GLU A 318 -4.02 21.82 -6.23
C GLU A 318 -3.81 23.26 -5.72
N CYS A 319 -2.56 23.71 -5.58
CA CYS A 319 -2.25 25.04 -5.04
C CYS A 319 -2.58 26.22 -5.99
N LEU A 320 -2.94 25.98 -7.26
CA LEU A 320 -3.33 27.09 -8.14
C LEU A 320 -4.63 27.74 -7.63
N LEU A 321 -4.78 29.05 -7.83
CA LEU A 321 -5.97 29.79 -7.38
C LEU A 321 -7.24 29.19 -7.97
N VAL A 322 -7.26 28.95 -9.29
CA VAL A 322 -8.41 28.28 -9.95
C VAL A 322 -8.64 26.85 -9.46
N SER A 323 -7.61 26.12 -9.06
CA SER A 323 -7.78 24.77 -8.49
C SER A 323 -8.45 24.82 -7.13
N GLN A 324 -8.02 25.74 -6.25
CA GLN A 324 -8.64 25.96 -4.94
C GLN A 324 -10.07 26.46 -5.09
N ARG A 325 -10.32 27.42 -5.98
CA ARG A 325 -11.64 27.95 -6.29
C ARG A 325 -12.58 26.87 -6.83
N PHE A 326 -12.13 26.06 -7.79
CA PHE A 326 -12.93 24.95 -8.32
C PHE A 326 -13.33 23.95 -7.22
N ARG A 327 -12.38 23.54 -6.37
CA ARG A 327 -12.65 22.65 -5.24
C ARG A 327 -13.66 23.27 -4.27
N LEU A 328 -13.50 24.55 -3.99
CA LEU A 328 -14.36 25.32 -3.10
C LEU A 328 -15.80 25.38 -3.64
N VAL A 329 -15.98 25.86 -4.87
CA VAL A 329 -17.28 26.02 -5.52
C VAL A 329 -18.00 24.68 -5.60
N GLN A 330 -17.30 23.61 -5.98
CA GLN A 330 -17.89 22.27 -5.99
C GLN A 330 -18.41 21.89 -4.60
N LYS A 331 -17.61 22.08 -3.55
CA LYS A 331 -18.00 21.75 -2.17
C LYS A 331 -19.16 22.59 -1.65
N VAL A 332 -19.25 23.86 -2.04
CA VAL A 332 -20.36 24.73 -1.66
C VAL A 332 -21.64 24.38 -2.43
N ASN A 333 -21.55 24.05 -3.71
CA ASN A 333 -22.72 23.59 -4.48
C ASN A 333 -23.28 22.26 -3.97
N ASP A 334 -22.41 21.39 -3.46
CA ASP A 334 -22.79 20.12 -2.85
C ASP A 334 -23.31 20.30 -1.39
N LEU A 335 -23.27 21.53 -0.84
CA LEU A 335 -23.65 21.83 0.55
C LEU A 335 -25.14 22.10 0.66
N ALA A 336 -25.81 21.39 1.57
CA ALA A 336 -27.24 21.53 1.82
C ALA A 336 -27.55 21.53 3.32
N LEU A 337 -28.62 22.23 3.72
CA LEU A 337 -29.14 22.27 5.07
C LEU A 337 -30.03 21.06 5.32
N VAL A 338 -29.80 20.34 6.42
CA VAL A 338 -30.67 19.25 6.86
C VAL A 338 -31.89 19.87 7.55
N THR A 339 -33.01 19.92 6.85
CA THR A 339 -34.27 20.53 7.32
C THR A 339 -35.16 19.55 8.07
N GLY A 340 -34.90 18.25 7.91
CA GLY A 340 -35.59 17.16 8.59
C GLY A 340 -34.93 15.82 8.28
N PRO A 341 -35.49 14.70 8.78
CA PRO A 341 -34.96 13.37 8.49
C PRO A 341 -35.05 13.04 7.00
N GLY A 342 -33.91 13.02 6.30
CA GLY A 342 -33.83 12.70 4.88
C GLY A 342 -34.16 13.85 3.93
N THR A 343 -34.64 14.98 4.45
CA THR A 343 -34.89 16.19 3.64
C THR A 343 -33.74 17.17 3.76
N THR A 344 -33.30 17.67 2.61
CA THR A 344 -32.26 18.70 2.54
C THR A 344 -32.71 19.84 1.67
N ALA A 345 -32.43 21.08 2.10
CA ALA A 345 -32.63 22.28 1.30
C ALA A 345 -31.26 22.81 0.81
N PRO A 346 -31.12 23.20 -0.46
CA PRO A 346 -29.90 23.84 -0.95
C PRO A 346 -29.70 25.21 -0.29
N LEU A 347 -28.48 25.72 -0.33
CA LEU A 347 -28.22 27.12 0.05
C LEU A 347 -28.84 28.09 -0.96
N THR A 348 -29.30 29.24 -0.48
CA THR A 348 -29.72 30.33 -1.36
C THR A 348 -28.52 30.91 -2.11
N SER A 349 -28.75 31.58 -3.24
CA SER A 349 -27.67 32.22 -4.01
C SER A 349 -26.90 33.26 -3.19
N GLU A 350 -27.58 33.99 -2.31
CA GLU A 350 -26.97 34.97 -1.40
C GLU A 350 -26.09 34.28 -0.35
N GLN A 351 -26.61 33.23 0.32
CA GLN A 351 -25.83 32.42 1.27
C GLN A 351 -24.61 31.79 0.60
N ARG A 352 -24.76 31.32 -0.65
CA ARG A 352 -23.69 30.77 -1.45
C ARG A 352 -22.59 31.81 -1.69
N SER A 353 -22.97 33.01 -2.13
CA SER A 353 -22.00 34.10 -2.38
C SER A 353 -21.24 34.46 -1.11
N LEU A 354 -21.95 34.70 0.00
CA LEU A 354 -21.35 35.07 1.27
C LEU A 354 -20.36 34.02 1.78
N LEU A 355 -20.70 32.74 1.65
CA LEU A 355 -19.81 31.64 2.04
C LEU A 355 -18.58 31.53 1.13
N LEU A 356 -18.77 31.70 -0.19
CA LEU A 356 -17.67 31.67 -1.16
C LEU A 356 -16.68 32.80 -0.93
N ASP A 357 -17.16 34.01 -0.64
CA ASP A 357 -16.31 35.17 -0.38
C ASP A 357 -15.51 35.01 0.92
N ALA A 358 -16.16 34.52 1.97
CA ALA A 358 -15.50 34.17 3.23
C ALA A 358 -14.39 33.14 3.05
N LEU A 359 -14.70 32.03 2.36
CA LEU A 359 -13.75 30.94 2.15
C LEU A 359 -12.65 31.29 1.13
N GLU A 360 -12.78 32.38 0.36
CA GLU A 360 -11.74 32.84 -0.55
C GLU A 360 -10.55 33.46 0.20
N CYS A 361 -10.81 34.09 1.35
CA CYS A 361 -9.82 34.80 2.15
C CYS A 361 -9.35 34.04 3.40
N GLU A 362 -10.02 32.95 3.76
CA GLU A 362 -9.72 32.17 4.97
C GLU A 362 -9.21 30.75 4.66
N ASP A 363 -8.42 30.19 5.58
CA ASP A 363 -7.81 28.88 5.38
C ASP A 363 -8.83 27.73 5.48
N SER A 364 -9.80 27.87 6.37
CA SER A 364 -10.88 26.95 6.68
C SER A 364 -11.94 27.60 7.55
N LEU A 365 -13.18 27.11 7.47
CA LEU A 365 -14.26 27.48 8.38
C LEU A 365 -14.89 26.23 8.96
N THR A 366 -15.06 26.21 10.28
CA THR A 366 -15.89 25.22 10.97
C THR A 366 -17.36 25.42 10.65
N PHE A 367 -18.16 24.36 10.73
CA PHE A 367 -19.60 24.48 10.47
C PHE A 367 -20.31 25.43 11.46
N ALA A 368 -19.78 25.61 12.67
CA ALA A 368 -20.27 26.59 13.62
C ALA A 368 -20.05 28.04 13.13
N GLU A 369 -18.86 28.35 12.60
CA GLU A 369 -18.56 29.67 12.01
C GLU A 369 -19.39 29.94 10.76
N ILE A 370 -19.59 28.92 9.91
CA ILE A 370 -20.43 29.02 8.71
C ILE A 370 -21.86 29.36 9.10
N ARG A 371 -22.45 28.67 10.08
CA ARG A 371 -23.81 28.98 10.56
C ARG A 371 -23.94 30.42 11.01
N LYS A 372 -22.98 30.90 11.81
CA LYS A 372 -22.97 32.27 12.32
C LYS A 372 -22.96 33.30 11.18
N ARG A 373 -22.16 33.08 10.14
CA ARG A 373 -22.08 34.00 8.98
C ARG A 373 -23.33 33.98 8.12
N LEU A 374 -23.93 32.81 7.94
CA LEU A 374 -25.09 32.63 7.07
C LEU A 374 -26.43 32.91 7.79
N GLY A 375 -26.41 33.32 9.06
CA GLY A 375 -27.63 33.54 9.84
C GLY A 375 -28.43 32.26 10.12
N ILE A 376 -27.78 31.09 10.11
CA ILE A 376 -28.45 29.79 10.28
C ILE A 376 -28.49 29.41 11.77
N LYS A 377 -29.64 28.92 12.24
CA LYS A 377 -29.82 28.46 13.62
C LYS A 377 -28.86 27.30 13.96
N ASN A 378 -28.26 27.34 15.15
CA ASN A 378 -27.27 26.34 15.62
C ASN A 378 -27.74 24.88 15.60
N ARG A 379 -29.05 24.64 15.68
CA ARG A 379 -29.65 23.31 15.63
C ARG A 379 -29.65 22.67 14.22
N VAL A 380 -29.52 23.47 13.17
CA VAL A 380 -29.56 23.00 11.78
C VAL A 380 -28.17 22.55 11.35
N LYS A 381 -28.04 21.29 10.96
CA LYS A 381 -26.77 20.72 10.47
C LYS A 381 -26.68 20.80 8.95
N PHE A 382 -25.46 20.81 8.44
CA PHE A 382 -25.22 20.60 7.02
C PHE A 382 -25.13 19.11 6.68
N ASN A 383 -25.44 18.73 5.44
CA ASN A 383 -25.30 17.36 4.94
C ASN A 383 -23.86 16.82 5.10
N LEU A 384 -22.83 17.64 4.80
CA LEU A 384 -21.42 17.27 4.97
C LEU A 384 -21.01 17.16 6.44
N GLU A 385 -21.57 18.00 7.32
CA GLU A 385 -21.36 17.93 8.77
C GLU A 385 -21.98 16.66 9.36
N ALA A 386 -23.21 16.31 8.93
CA ALA A 386 -23.86 15.05 9.30
C ALA A 386 -23.09 13.82 8.77
N GLY A 387 -22.40 13.97 7.64
CA GLY A 387 -21.46 12.98 7.09
C GLY A 387 -20.13 12.86 7.84
N GLY A 388 -19.90 13.67 8.89
CA GLY A 388 -18.72 13.61 9.74
C GLY A 388 -17.58 14.56 9.36
N GLU A 389 -17.76 15.45 8.39
CA GLU A 389 -16.81 16.54 8.16
C GLU A 389 -16.87 17.55 9.32
N LYS A 390 -15.71 18.08 9.74
CA LYS A 390 -15.63 19.04 10.86
C LYS A 390 -15.55 20.51 10.42
N ARG A 391 -15.07 20.75 9.21
CA ARG A 391 -14.82 22.09 8.65
C ARG A 391 -14.72 22.02 7.13
N LEU A 392 -15.01 23.13 6.45
CA LEU A 392 -14.73 23.32 5.03
C LEU A 392 -13.37 23.99 4.86
N LEU A 393 -12.59 23.53 3.88
CA LEU A 393 -11.31 24.14 3.55
C LEU A 393 -11.52 25.28 2.56
N GLY A 394 -11.00 26.47 2.87
CA GLY A 394 -11.02 27.64 2.00
C GLY A 394 -9.87 27.67 1.00
N ASN A 395 -9.68 28.79 0.30
CA ASN A 395 -8.58 29.00 -0.62
C ASN A 395 -7.29 29.34 0.15
N ARG A 396 -6.68 28.32 0.75
CA ARG A 396 -5.48 28.43 1.58
C ARG A 396 -4.31 29.16 0.89
N THR A 397 -4.20 29.04 -0.43
CA THR A 397 -3.12 29.72 -1.17
C THR A 397 -3.39 31.21 -1.26
N ASN A 398 -4.64 31.60 -1.58
CA ASN A 398 -5.04 32.99 -1.60
C ASN A 398 -4.97 33.62 -0.20
N ALA A 399 -5.56 32.96 0.81
CA ALA A 399 -5.54 33.40 2.21
C ALA A 399 -4.12 33.67 2.72
N GLY A 400 -3.17 32.76 2.45
CA GLY A 400 -1.77 32.95 2.84
C GLY A 400 -1.09 34.14 2.15
N LEU A 401 -1.43 34.44 0.90
CA LEU A 401 -0.86 35.57 0.16
C LEU A 401 -1.52 36.91 0.54
N VAL A 402 -2.82 36.90 0.84
CA VAL A 402 -3.53 38.05 1.44
C VAL A 402 -2.90 38.41 2.79
N ALA A 403 -2.59 37.42 3.64
CA ALA A 403 -1.98 37.67 4.94
C ALA A 403 -0.61 38.38 4.83
N VAL A 404 0.20 38.01 3.83
CA VAL A 404 1.54 38.60 3.63
C VAL A 404 1.45 39.98 2.97
N PHE A 405 0.75 40.08 1.83
CA PHE A 405 0.83 41.28 0.98
C PHE A 405 -0.34 42.25 1.14
N ARG A 406 -1.43 41.82 1.80
CA ARG A 406 -2.64 42.61 2.07
C ARG A 406 -3.23 43.21 0.78
N GLU A 407 -3.57 44.50 0.77
CA GLU A 407 -4.22 45.18 -0.36
C GLU A 407 -3.40 45.15 -1.65
N ARG A 408 -2.05 45.09 -1.56
CA ARG A 408 -1.20 44.94 -2.75
C ARG A 408 -1.47 43.65 -3.51
N TRP A 409 -1.96 42.61 -2.84
CA TRP A 409 -2.32 41.35 -3.49
C TRP A 409 -3.65 41.45 -4.25
N THR A 410 -4.66 42.09 -3.65
CA THR A 410 -6.00 42.18 -4.23
C THR A 410 -6.06 43.13 -5.43
N GLN A 411 -5.14 44.10 -5.51
CA GLN A 411 -4.99 45.00 -6.66
C GLN A 411 -4.32 44.38 -7.88
N LEU A 412 -3.70 43.20 -7.76
CA LEU A 412 -3.07 42.52 -8.90
C LEU A 412 -4.10 41.88 -9.83
N ALA A 413 -3.82 41.92 -11.14
CA ALA A 413 -4.59 41.18 -12.13
C ALA A 413 -4.53 39.66 -11.85
N GLN A 414 -5.54 38.92 -12.28
CA GLN A 414 -5.63 37.47 -12.03
C GLN A 414 -4.41 36.72 -12.61
N GLU A 415 -3.92 37.14 -13.76
CA GLU A 415 -2.74 36.57 -14.43
C GLU A 415 -1.47 36.76 -13.60
N GLU A 416 -1.32 37.92 -12.95
CA GLU A 416 -0.19 38.24 -12.10
C GLU A 416 -0.23 37.42 -10.80
N ARG A 417 -1.42 37.31 -10.20
CA ARG A 417 -1.64 36.46 -9.02
C ARG A 417 -1.32 34.99 -9.32
N ASP A 418 -1.80 34.47 -10.46
CA ASP A 418 -1.49 33.11 -10.89
C ASP A 418 0.01 32.90 -11.13
N ALA A 419 0.71 33.89 -11.69
CA ALA A 419 2.15 33.85 -11.92
C ALA A 419 2.96 33.84 -10.60
N VAL A 420 2.54 34.60 -9.59
CA VAL A 420 3.14 34.53 -8.24
C VAL A 420 3.02 33.13 -7.65
N VAL A 421 1.83 32.52 -7.71
CA VAL A 421 1.61 31.15 -7.22
C VAL A 421 2.48 30.14 -7.97
N LEU A 422 2.66 30.31 -9.29
CA LEU A 422 3.52 29.45 -10.10
C LEU A 422 5.01 29.61 -9.75
N GLU A 423 5.48 30.81 -9.42
CA GLU A 423 6.85 31.02 -8.92
C GLU A 423 7.09 30.32 -7.58
N ILE A 424 6.13 30.43 -6.64
CA ILE A 424 6.18 29.75 -5.33
C ILE A 424 6.20 28.24 -5.50
N TRP A 425 5.30 27.71 -6.34
CA TRP A 425 5.21 26.28 -6.63
C TRP A 425 6.42 25.77 -7.44
N GLY A 426 6.99 26.62 -8.29
CA GLY A 426 8.15 26.34 -9.13
C GLY A 426 9.46 26.25 -8.35
N ALA A 427 9.55 26.93 -7.20
CA ALA A 427 10.77 27.00 -6.39
C ALA A 427 11.24 25.62 -5.89
N SER A 428 12.56 25.37 -5.98
CA SER A 428 13.20 24.13 -5.54
C SER A 428 13.39 24.07 -4.03
N ASP A 429 13.68 25.21 -3.41
CA ASP A 429 14.05 25.37 -2.01
C ASP A 429 13.75 26.79 -1.54
N ASP A 430 13.70 26.98 -0.21
CA ASP A 430 13.29 28.24 0.43
C ASP A 430 14.28 29.36 0.14
N ALA A 431 15.59 29.07 0.08
CA ALA A 431 16.60 30.08 -0.17
C ALA A 431 16.54 30.65 -1.59
N ALA A 432 16.29 29.80 -2.58
CA ALA A 432 16.06 30.23 -3.96
C ALA A 432 14.79 31.09 -4.09
N LEU A 433 13.71 30.74 -3.37
CA LEU A 433 12.48 31.54 -3.39
C LEU A 433 12.71 32.90 -2.71
N ARG A 434 13.29 32.93 -1.50
CA ARG A 434 13.65 34.17 -0.80
C ARG A 434 14.42 35.11 -1.70
N LYS A 435 15.44 34.58 -2.40
CA LYS A 435 16.23 35.37 -3.35
C LYS A 435 15.38 35.91 -4.50
N ARG A 436 14.52 35.10 -5.13
CA ARG A 436 13.66 35.57 -6.24
C ARG A 436 12.70 36.67 -5.80
N VAL A 437 12.10 36.54 -4.62
CA VAL A 437 11.19 37.54 -4.05
C VAL A 437 11.97 38.83 -3.76
N ALA A 438 13.15 38.72 -3.13
CA ALA A 438 14.00 39.86 -2.78
C ALA A 438 14.65 40.56 -4.00
N ASP A 439 14.93 39.83 -5.08
CA ASP A 439 15.52 40.39 -6.31
C ASP A 439 14.51 41.29 -7.08
N ARG A 440 13.23 41.31 -6.68
CA ARG A 440 12.15 42.17 -7.21
C ARG A 440 12.02 42.15 -8.74
N ARG A 441 12.25 40.99 -9.38
CA ARG A 441 12.10 40.81 -10.84
C ARG A 441 10.74 40.22 -11.21
N GLY A 442 10.25 40.56 -12.41
CA GLY A 442 8.99 40.03 -12.93
C GLY A 442 7.80 40.43 -12.05
N VAL A 443 6.93 39.48 -11.72
CA VAL A 443 5.73 39.71 -10.90
C VAL A 443 6.02 40.24 -9.49
N TRP A 444 7.22 39.98 -8.95
CA TRP A 444 7.62 40.45 -7.62
C TRP A 444 7.92 41.96 -7.57
N SER A 445 8.17 42.59 -8.72
CA SER A 445 8.41 44.04 -8.80
C SER A 445 7.18 44.86 -8.37
N ARG A 446 5.99 44.44 -8.82
CA ARG A 446 4.70 45.07 -8.50
C ARG A 446 4.34 44.97 -7.03
N LEU A 447 4.74 43.86 -6.38
CA LEU A 447 4.52 43.66 -4.95
C LEU A 447 5.53 44.42 -4.08
N GLY A 448 6.72 44.77 -4.61
CA GLY A 448 7.72 45.53 -3.86
C GLY A 448 8.19 44.83 -2.57
N ALA A 449 8.28 43.50 -2.58
CA ALA A 449 8.44 42.72 -1.36
C ALA A 449 9.66 43.12 -0.50
N SER A 450 9.47 43.14 0.82
CA SER A 450 10.53 43.34 1.82
C SER A 450 11.29 42.04 2.10
N LYS A 451 12.42 42.13 2.82
CA LYS A 451 13.18 40.94 3.23
C LYS A 451 12.38 40.06 4.20
N SER A 452 11.59 40.66 5.09
CA SER A 452 10.68 39.94 6.00
C SER A 452 9.58 39.22 5.24
N GLU A 453 8.95 39.89 4.27
CA GLU A 453 7.90 39.29 3.44
C GLU A 453 8.45 38.15 2.58
N ALA A 454 9.69 38.25 2.10
CA ALA A 454 10.36 37.16 1.40
C ALA A 454 10.56 35.93 2.30
N ASP A 455 10.79 36.11 3.61
CA ASP A 455 10.88 35.04 4.58
C ASP A 455 9.50 34.41 4.85
N GLU A 456 8.44 35.23 5.01
CA GLU A 456 7.07 34.75 5.19
C GLU A 456 6.57 33.94 3.98
N VAL A 457 6.79 34.43 2.75
CA VAL A 457 6.48 33.68 1.51
C VAL A 457 7.26 32.37 1.43
N ALA A 458 8.50 32.37 1.93
CA ALA A 458 9.30 31.16 2.00
C ALA A 458 8.82 30.19 3.11
N ASP A 459 8.04 30.64 4.08
CA ASP A 459 7.47 29.75 5.09
C ASP A 459 6.04 29.30 4.73
N LEU A 460 5.38 29.97 3.77
CA LEU A 460 4.10 29.53 3.20
C LEU A 460 4.18 28.10 2.65
N THR A 461 3.34 27.23 3.20
CA THR A 461 3.22 25.83 2.77
C THR A 461 2.10 25.68 1.75
N VAL A 462 2.46 25.58 0.47
CA VAL A 462 1.53 25.27 -0.61
C VAL A 462 1.41 23.76 -0.82
N SER A 463 0.21 23.29 -1.19
CA SER A 463 0.00 21.87 -1.46
C SER A 463 0.83 21.38 -2.65
N SER A 464 1.35 20.17 -2.54
CA SER A 464 2.06 19.47 -3.63
C SER A 464 1.15 18.51 -4.41
N GLU A 465 -0.12 18.40 -4.04
CA GLU A 465 -1.12 17.54 -4.68
C GLU A 465 -1.61 18.11 -6.01
N TYR A 466 -2.38 17.31 -6.75
CA TYR A 466 -2.94 17.67 -8.06
C TYR A 466 -4.44 17.38 -8.10
N MET A 467 -5.18 18.21 -8.84
CA MET A 467 -6.58 18.00 -9.18
C MET A 467 -6.75 16.82 -10.15
N SER A 468 -7.97 16.32 -10.32
CA SER A 468 -8.32 15.37 -11.41
C SER A 468 -8.37 16.04 -12.79
N LEU A 469 -8.55 17.37 -12.81
CA LEU A 469 -8.75 18.17 -14.02
C LEU A 469 -7.53 19.06 -14.35
N SER A 470 -7.46 19.51 -15.61
CA SER A 470 -6.48 20.51 -16.06
C SER A 470 -6.92 21.91 -15.65
N ARG A 471 -5.99 22.87 -15.67
CA ARG A 471 -6.29 24.29 -15.42
C ARG A 471 -7.40 24.79 -16.37
N ARG A 472 -7.28 24.45 -17.66
CA ARG A 472 -8.23 24.84 -18.70
C ARG A 472 -9.62 24.22 -18.48
N ALA A 473 -9.67 22.94 -18.14
CA ALA A 473 -10.94 22.27 -17.88
C ALA A 473 -11.69 22.93 -16.72
N MET A 474 -10.99 23.23 -15.62
CA MET A 474 -11.59 23.96 -14.50
C MET A 474 -12.04 25.36 -14.90
N GLN A 475 -11.23 26.11 -15.68
CA GLN A 475 -11.61 27.43 -16.18
C GLN A 475 -12.87 27.43 -17.05
N ARG A 476 -13.09 26.37 -17.86
CA ARG A 476 -14.32 26.25 -18.67
C ARG A 476 -15.55 25.88 -17.84
N LEU A 477 -15.36 25.12 -16.76
CA LEU A 477 -16.46 24.64 -15.91
C LEU A 477 -16.87 25.66 -14.85
N LEU A 478 -15.91 26.44 -14.33
CA LEU A 478 -16.11 27.37 -13.22
C LEU A 478 -17.30 28.31 -13.41
N PRO A 479 -17.48 28.99 -14.56
CA PRO A 479 -18.55 29.97 -14.72
C PRO A 479 -19.95 29.39 -14.48
N ARG A 480 -20.21 28.17 -14.97
CA ARG A 480 -21.49 27.47 -14.75
C ARG A 480 -21.65 27.02 -13.30
N MET A 481 -20.57 26.53 -12.70
CA MET A 481 -20.59 26.09 -11.31
C MET A 481 -20.76 27.27 -10.34
N GLU A 482 -20.16 28.43 -10.63
CA GLU A 482 -20.33 29.65 -9.83
C GLU A 482 -21.75 30.20 -9.93
N ALA A 483 -22.45 29.97 -11.05
CA ALA A 483 -23.89 30.21 -11.18
C ALA A 483 -24.76 29.27 -10.32
N GLY A 484 -24.17 28.23 -9.72
CA GLY A 484 -24.84 27.28 -8.83
C GLY A 484 -25.12 25.92 -9.46
N GLU A 485 -24.68 25.69 -10.70
CA GLU A 485 -24.91 24.39 -11.34
C GLU A 485 -24.09 23.26 -10.69
N PRO A 486 -24.68 22.06 -10.52
CA PRO A 486 -23.94 20.87 -10.11
C PRO A 486 -22.84 20.51 -11.11
N TYR A 487 -21.73 19.96 -10.62
CA TYR A 487 -20.57 19.59 -11.44
C TYR A 487 -20.93 18.70 -12.65
N ILE A 488 -21.81 17.71 -12.47
CA ILE A 488 -22.19 16.78 -13.55
C ILE A 488 -22.90 17.53 -14.67
N THR A 489 -23.81 18.43 -14.33
CA THR A 489 -24.55 19.28 -15.29
C THR A 489 -23.60 20.18 -16.07
N ALA A 490 -22.71 20.89 -15.36
CA ALA A 490 -21.69 21.74 -15.97
C ALA A 490 -20.75 20.93 -16.89
N ARG A 491 -20.33 19.73 -16.46
CA ARG A 491 -19.47 18.84 -17.26
C ARG A 491 -20.16 18.36 -18.53
N ARG A 492 -21.43 17.96 -18.48
CA ARG A 492 -22.18 17.50 -19.65
C ARG A 492 -22.38 18.63 -20.67
N ALA A 493 -22.65 19.84 -20.19
CA ALA A 493 -22.78 20.98 -21.09
C ALA A 493 -21.47 21.41 -21.76
N VAL A 494 -20.33 21.34 -21.06
CA VAL A 494 -19.04 21.81 -21.58
C VAL A 494 -18.26 20.73 -22.35
N TYR A 495 -18.43 19.46 -21.97
CA TYR A 495 -17.67 18.31 -22.48
C TYR A 495 -18.58 17.17 -22.96
N GLY A 496 -19.86 17.46 -23.23
CA GLY A 496 -20.77 16.57 -23.94
C GLY A 496 -20.97 15.18 -23.35
N GLU A 497 -21.03 14.15 -24.20
CA GLU A 497 -20.92 12.73 -23.82
C GLU A 497 -19.75 12.05 -24.54
N PRO A 498 -19.04 11.09 -23.90
CA PRO A 498 -17.91 10.43 -24.54
C PRO A 498 -18.32 9.63 -25.78
N VAL A 499 -17.48 9.64 -26.82
CA VAL A 499 -17.72 8.84 -28.05
C VAL A 499 -17.64 7.34 -27.74
N SER A 500 -18.49 6.56 -28.41
CA SER A 500 -18.52 5.09 -28.35
C SER A 500 -17.13 4.50 -28.64
N ALA A 501 -16.66 3.61 -27.78
CA ALA A 501 -15.39 2.93 -27.96
C ALA A 501 -15.49 1.84 -29.03
N GLU A 502 -14.40 1.62 -29.76
CA GLU A 502 -14.27 0.51 -30.71
C GLU A 502 -14.23 -0.86 -30.02
N ILE A 503 -14.71 -1.88 -30.73
CA ILE A 503 -14.73 -3.27 -30.30
C ILE A 503 -13.33 -3.88 -30.44
N ALA A 504 -12.72 -4.27 -29.32
CA ALA A 504 -11.46 -5.02 -29.32
C ALA A 504 -11.71 -6.52 -29.53
N GLU A 505 -10.87 -7.19 -30.33
CA GLU A 505 -10.88 -8.65 -30.47
C GLU A 505 -10.51 -9.35 -29.15
N PHE A 506 -9.42 -8.88 -28.53
CA PHE A 506 -8.92 -9.35 -27.24
C PHE A 506 -8.64 -8.18 -26.31
N LEU A 507 -8.62 -8.43 -25.00
CA LEU A 507 -8.22 -7.42 -24.03
C LEU A 507 -6.76 -7.01 -24.28
N PRO A 508 -6.48 -5.72 -24.50
CA PRO A 508 -5.11 -5.22 -24.66
C PRO A 508 -4.36 -5.34 -23.35
N SER A 509 -3.04 -5.09 -23.33
CA SER A 509 -2.33 -5.06 -22.05
C SER A 509 -2.90 -3.97 -21.12
N VAL A 510 -2.90 -4.20 -19.81
CA VAL A 510 -3.37 -3.19 -18.82
C VAL A 510 -2.66 -1.85 -19.01
N LYS A 511 -1.37 -1.88 -19.38
CA LYS A 511 -0.59 -0.68 -19.69
C LYS A 511 -1.07 0.04 -20.95
N ALA A 512 -1.46 -0.70 -21.99
CA ALA A 512 -2.03 -0.10 -23.19
C ALA A 512 -3.43 0.48 -22.92
N ALA A 513 -4.23 -0.17 -22.07
CA ALA A 513 -5.58 0.27 -21.74
C ALA A 513 -5.62 1.52 -20.83
N PHE A 514 -4.72 1.59 -19.84
CA PHE A 514 -4.79 2.58 -18.76
C PHE A 514 -3.48 3.38 -18.53
N GLY A 515 -2.42 3.11 -19.29
CA GLY A 515 -1.10 3.64 -19.00
C GLY A 515 -0.52 3.09 -17.68
N ASP A 516 0.03 3.96 -16.85
CA ASP A 516 0.63 3.58 -15.57
C ASP A 516 -0.41 3.60 -14.43
N LEU A 517 -1.21 2.52 -14.33
CA LEU A 517 -2.12 2.32 -13.20
C LEU A 517 -1.30 2.20 -11.88
N ARG A 518 -1.55 3.11 -10.94
CA ARG A 518 -0.71 3.27 -9.73
C ARG A 518 -0.88 2.16 -8.69
N ASN A 519 -2.02 1.47 -8.67
CA ASN A 519 -2.28 0.41 -7.68
C ASN A 519 -1.74 -0.95 -8.21
N PRO A 520 -0.61 -1.47 -7.67
CA PRO A 520 0.01 -2.69 -8.16
C PRO A 520 -0.85 -3.94 -7.94
N VAL A 521 -1.75 -3.95 -6.94
CA VAL A 521 -2.67 -5.06 -6.67
C VAL A 521 -3.71 -5.14 -7.80
N VAL A 522 -4.34 -4.00 -8.12
CA VAL A 522 -5.31 -3.92 -9.23
C VAL A 522 -4.65 -4.22 -10.57
N THR A 523 -3.47 -3.65 -10.84
CA THR A 523 -2.72 -3.95 -12.08
C THR A 523 -2.44 -5.45 -12.21
N ARG A 524 -2.06 -6.12 -11.12
CA ARG A 524 -1.79 -7.56 -11.10
C ARG A 524 -3.06 -8.37 -11.33
N ALA A 525 -4.15 -8.05 -10.63
CA ALA A 525 -5.44 -8.71 -10.78
C ALA A 525 -5.98 -8.57 -12.21
N LEU A 526 -6.00 -7.36 -12.79
CA LEU A 526 -6.43 -7.13 -14.17
C LEU A 526 -5.52 -7.82 -15.21
N THR A 527 -4.21 -7.97 -14.92
CA THR A 527 -3.30 -8.69 -15.81
C THR A 527 -3.59 -10.19 -15.84
N GLU A 528 -3.94 -10.79 -14.70
CA GLU A 528 -4.33 -12.20 -14.66
C GLU A 528 -5.75 -12.42 -15.21
N LEU A 529 -6.68 -11.50 -14.91
CA LEU A 529 -8.00 -11.45 -15.53
C LEU A 529 -7.89 -11.47 -17.05
N ARG A 530 -7.06 -10.59 -17.63
CA ARG A 530 -6.78 -10.57 -19.07
C ARG A 530 -6.35 -11.93 -19.61
N ARG A 531 -5.48 -12.64 -18.89
CA ARG A 531 -4.98 -13.96 -19.33
C ARG A 531 -6.09 -14.99 -19.33
N VAL A 532 -6.92 -15.02 -18.30
CA VAL A 532 -8.09 -15.91 -18.21
C VAL A 532 -9.07 -15.59 -19.33
N VAL A 533 -9.57 -14.35 -19.40
CA VAL A 533 -10.58 -13.91 -20.37
C VAL A 533 -10.10 -14.09 -21.81
N ASN A 534 -8.87 -13.69 -22.16
CA ASN A 534 -8.39 -13.89 -23.53
C ASN A 534 -8.19 -15.38 -23.87
N THR A 535 -7.90 -16.24 -22.88
CA THR A 535 -7.80 -17.68 -23.14
C THR A 535 -9.19 -18.28 -23.37
N LEU A 536 -10.19 -17.86 -22.58
CA LEU A 536 -11.59 -18.23 -22.78
C LEU A 536 -12.09 -17.76 -24.15
N ILE A 537 -11.83 -16.51 -24.55
CA ILE A 537 -12.25 -15.98 -25.87
C ILE A 537 -11.63 -16.76 -27.02
N LYS A 538 -10.36 -17.13 -26.91
CA LYS A 538 -9.70 -17.97 -27.93
C LYS A 538 -10.35 -19.34 -28.08
N GLN A 539 -10.89 -19.88 -26.99
CA GLN A 539 -11.44 -21.23 -26.96
C GLN A 539 -12.94 -21.26 -27.29
N TYR A 540 -13.71 -20.29 -26.80
CA TYR A 540 -15.18 -20.29 -26.84
C TYR A 540 -15.80 -19.10 -27.60
N GLY A 541 -15.00 -18.14 -28.05
CA GLY A 541 -15.52 -16.88 -28.62
C GLY A 541 -15.90 -15.85 -27.56
N LYS A 542 -16.58 -14.77 -27.93
CA LYS A 542 -17.00 -13.73 -26.98
C LYS A 542 -18.32 -14.15 -26.29
N PRO A 543 -18.44 -13.99 -24.97
CA PRO A 543 -19.72 -14.22 -24.28
C PRO A 543 -20.75 -13.17 -24.67
N VAL A 544 -22.03 -13.46 -24.44
CA VAL A 544 -23.11 -12.48 -24.64
C VAL A 544 -23.15 -11.41 -23.55
N GLU A 545 -22.73 -11.77 -22.34
CA GLU A 545 -22.66 -10.91 -21.16
C GLU A 545 -21.53 -11.38 -20.22
N MET A 546 -20.87 -10.44 -19.54
CA MET A 546 -19.92 -10.70 -18.47
C MET A 546 -20.42 -10.11 -17.15
N ARG A 547 -20.51 -10.95 -16.12
CA ARG A 547 -20.88 -10.57 -14.75
C ARG A 547 -19.68 -10.71 -13.84
N VAL A 548 -19.33 -9.65 -13.12
CA VAL A 548 -18.08 -9.61 -12.35
C VAL A 548 -18.34 -9.14 -10.93
N GLU A 549 -17.72 -9.79 -9.97
CA GLU A 549 -17.60 -9.29 -8.61
C GLU A 549 -16.14 -9.11 -8.25
N LEU A 550 -15.80 -8.00 -7.59
CA LEU A 550 -14.47 -7.81 -7.02
C LEU A 550 -14.51 -8.09 -5.52
N ALA A 551 -13.49 -8.78 -5.02
CA ALA A 551 -13.31 -8.98 -3.58
C ALA A 551 -13.19 -7.63 -2.85
N ARG A 552 -13.77 -7.56 -1.65
CA ARG A 552 -13.80 -6.32 -0.83
C ARG A 552 -12.43 -5.71 -0.62
N ASP A 553 -11.38 -6.52 -0.49
CA ASP A 553 -10.02 -6.03 -0.23
C ASP A 553 -9.40 -5.37 -1.46
N LEU A 554 -9.70 -5.88 -2.66
CA LEU A 554 -9.23 -5.33 -3.93
C LEU A 554 -9.85 -3.95 -4.22
N LYS A 555 -11.09 -3.76 -3.75
CA LYS A 555 -11.86 -2.52 -3.90
C LYS A 555 -11.33 -1.35 -3.05
N ARG A 556 -10.43 -1.62 -2.09
CA ARG A 556 -10.03 -0.66 -1.03
C ARG A 556 -8.57 -0.24 -1.09
N GLY A 557 -8.29 0.96 -0.60
CA GLY A 557 -6.93 1.46 -0.37
C GLY A 557 -6.28 0.83 0.88
N LYS A 558 -4.96 1.02 1.04
CA LYS A 558 -4.21 0.53 2.22
C LYS A 558 -4.80 1.06 3.53
N ASP A 559 -5.02 2.37 3.63
CA ASP A 559 -5.49 2.99 4.87
C ASP A 559 -6.92 2.57 5.23
N GLU A 560 -7.77 2.37 4.22
CA GLU A 560 -9.13 1.86 4.42
C GLU A 560 -9.13 0.41 4.91
N ARG A 561 -8.27 -0.45 4.34
CA ARG A 561 -8.06 -1.82 4.84
C ARG A 561 -7.59 -1.81 6.30
N ASN A 562 -6.63 -0.97 6.66
CA ASN A 562 -6.10 -0.88 8.02
C ASN A 562 -7.17 -0.41 9.03
N ARG A 563 -7.94 0.63 8.68
CA ARG A 563 -9.08 1.08 9.51
C ARG A 563 -10.15 0.01 9.67
N MET A 564 -10.32 -0.85 8.66
CA MET A 564 -11.26 -1.96 8.75
C MET A 564 -10.73 -3.08 9.61
N GLU A 565 -9.46 -3.46 9.46
CA GLU A 565 -8.83 -4.48 10.30
C GLU A 565 -8.92 -4.09 11.78
N LYS A 566 -8.63 -2.82 12.09
CA LYS A 566 -8.84 -2.27 13.43
C LYS A 566 -10.28 -2.42 13.89
N ARG A 567 -11.25 -1.99 13.07
CA ARG A 567 -12.69 -2.14 13.35
C ARG A 567 -13.13 -3.60 13.47
N MET A 568 -12.54 -4.53 12.73
CA MET A 568 -12.87 -5.97 12.82
C MET A 568 -12.39 -6.55 14.15
N ARG A 569 -11.18 -6.17 14.61
CA ARG A 569 -10.67 -6.56 15.93
C ARG A 569 -11.48 -5.94 17.06
N GLU A 570 -11.82 -4.65 16.95
CA GLU A 570 -12.72 -3.98 17.90
C GLU A 570 -14.07 -4.71 17.96
N ASN A 571 -14.68 -5.01 16.81
CA ASN A 571 -15.92 -5.78 16.75
C ASN A 571 -15.78 -7.20 17.32
N GLU A 572 -14.66 -7.88 17.13
CA GLU A 572 -14.42 -9.22 17.69
C GLU A 572 -14.37 -9.18 19.22
N VAL A 573 -13.67 -8.18 19.79
CA VAL A 573 -13.65 -7.93 21.24
C VAL A 573 -15.06 -7.65 21.76
N GLU A 574 -15.82 -6.77 21.09
CA GLU A 574 -17.19 -6.47 21.50
C GLU A 574 -18.12 -7.70 21.38
N ARG A 575 -17.93 -8.55 20.36
CA ARG A 575 -18.67 -9.82 20.24
C ARG A 575 -18.32 -10.80 21.36
N GLN A 576 -17.06 -10.88 21.78
CA GLN A 576 -16.63 -11.72 22.91
C GLN A 576 -17.20 -11.22 24.23
N LYS A 577 -17.22 -9.89 24.46
CA LYS A 577 -17.88 -9.30 25.63
C LYS A 577 -19.38 -9.60 25.65
N ALA A 578 -20.06 -9.40 24.52
CA ALA A 578 -21.48 -9.71 24.38
C ALA A 578 -21.76 -11.20 24.62
N ALA A 579 -20.96 -12.09 24.04
CA ALA A 579 -21.08 -13.53 24.25
C ALA A 579 -20.91 -13.92 25.74
N LYS A 580 -19.91 -13.32 26.42
CA LYS A 580 -19.70 -13.52 27.86
C LYS A 580 -20.89 -13.03 28.67
N ARG A 581 -21.38 -11.83 28.38
CA ARG A 581 -22.54 -11.23 29.07
C ARG A 581 -23.80 -12.08 28.93
N ILE A 582 -24.07 -12.61 27.73
CA ILE A 582 -25.20 -13.52 27.50
C ILE A 582 -25.04 -14.82 28.32
N ALA A 583 -23.82 -15.36 28.39
CA ALA A 583 -23.56 -16.56 29.21
C ALA A 583 -23.78 -16.28 30.71
N ASP A 584 -23.28 -15.14 31.21
CA ASP A 584 -23.34 -14.75 32.62
C ASP A 584 -24.77 -14.36 33.06
N GLU A 585 -25.49 -13.56 32.26
CA GLU A 585 -26.79 -12.97 32.65
C GLU A 585 -28.01 -13.81 32.19
N ALA A 586 -27.93 -14.50 31.05
CA ALA A 586 -29.05 -15.28 30.49
C ALA A 586 -28.87 -16.79 30.63
N GLY A 587 -27.73 -17.26 31.15
CA GLY A 587 -27.46 -18.69 31.34
C GLY A 587 -27.33 -19.49 30.03
N ILE A 588 -26.97 -18.84 28.91
CA ILE A 588 -26.82 -19.48 27.59
C ILE A 588 -25.33 -19.70 27.29
N PRO A 589 -24.77 -20.91 27.52
CA PRO A 589 -23.33 -21.14 27.39
C PRO A 589 -22.81 -21.20 25.94
N SER A 590 -23.67 -21.49 24.95
CA SER A 590 -23.32 -21.54 23.53
C SER A 590 -24.07 -20.47 22.76
N THR A 591 -23.44 -19.30 22.59
CA THR A 591 -24.08 -18.13 21.96
C THR A 591 -23.91 -18.14 20.44
N THR A 592 -25.02 -17.94 19.72
CA THR A 592 -24.98 -17.83 18.27
C THR A 592 -24.68 -16.39 17.83
N GLY A 593 -24.29 -16.23 16.56
CA GLY A 593 -24.14 -14.89 15.98
C GLY A 593 -25.45 -14.08 15.95
N GLY A 594 -26.61 -14.73 16.03
CA GLY A 594 -27.92 -14.10 16.14
C GLY A 594 -28.18 -13.54 17.55
N ASP A 595 -27.77 -14.27 18.58
CA ASP A 595 -27.96 -13.86 19.98
C ASP A 595 -27.13 -12.62 20.31
N ILE A 596 -25.88 -12.61 19.85
CA ILE A 596 -25.00 -11.44 19.94
C ILE A 596 -25.61 -10.23 19.20
N LEU A 597 -26.28 -10.46 18.07
CA LEU A 597 -26.95 -9.39 17.33
C LEU A 597 -28.18 -8.87 18.08
N LYS A 598 -28.99 -9.76 18.69
CA LYS A 598 -30.13 -9.37 19.52
C LYS A 598 -29.69 -8.47 20.67
N LEU A 599 -28.68 -8.89 21.45
CA LEU A 599 -28.18 -8.09 22.57
C LEU A 599 -27.71 -6.70 22.13
N ARG A 600 -26.93 -6.62 21.04
CA ARG A 600 -26.46 -5.34 20.51
C ARG A 600 -27.60 -4.42 20.05
N LEU A 601 -28.66 -4.98 19.46
CA LEU A 601 -29.83 -4.20 19.07
C LEU A 601 -30.66 -3.78 20.30
N ALA A 602 -30.70 -4.60 21.36
CA ALA A 602 -31.37 -4.27 22.62
C ALA A 602 -30.70 -3.08 23.31
N GLU A 603 -29.36 -3.09 23.40
CA GLU A 603 -28.59 -1.96 23.91
C GLU A 603 -28.83 -0.69 23.07
N GLU A 604 -28.80 -0.81 21.74
CA GLU A 604 -29.02 0.32 20.83
C GLU A 604 -30.43 0.92 20.93
N CYS A 605 -31.45 0.11 21.24
CA CYS A 605 -32.84 0.57 21.44
C CYS A 605 -33.16 0.93 22.90
N GLY A 606 -32.17 0.89 23.81
CA GLY A 606 -32.39 1.15 25.24
C GLY A 606 -33.38 0.17 25.88
N TRP A 607 -33.36 -1.11 25.49
CA TRP A 607 -34.23 -2.18 26.02
C TRP A 607 -35.73 -1.93 25.87
N THR A 608 -36.10 -1.08 24.92
CA THR A 608 -37.48 -0.73 24.60
C THR A 608 -37.77 -1.02 23.14
N CYS A 609 -38.88 -1.68 22.84
CA CYS A 609 -39.28 -1.98 21.47
C CYS A 609 -39.61 -0.67 20.71
N PRO A 610 -38.93 -0.36 19.59
CA PRO A 610 -39.21 0.85 18.83
C PRO A 610 -40.64 0.94 18.30
N TYR A 611 -41.23 -0.21 17.92
CA TYR A 611 -42.58 -0.28 17.38
C TYR A 611 -43.64 -0.19 18.49
N SER A 612 -43.64 -1.10 19.46
CA SER A 612 -44.70 -1.16 20.48
C SER A 612 -44.49 -0.26 21.70
N GLY A 613 -43.26 0.23 21.93
CA GLY A 613 -42.91 0.97 23.15
C GLY A 613 -42.82 0.12 24.42
N ARG A 614 -43.08 -1.19 24.34
CA ARG A 614 -42.93 -2.14 25.45
C ARG A 614 -41.45 -2.32 25.80
N ALA A 615 -41.12 -2.21 27.08
CA ALA A 615 -39.82 -2.59 27.61
C ALA A 615 -39.68 -4.12 27.66
N PHE A 616 -38.45 -4.63 27.56
CA PHE A 616 -38.17 -6.06 27.69
C PHE A 616 -36.86 -6.30 28.42
N GLY A 617 -36.77 -7.44 29.11
CA GLY A 617 -35.57 -7.86 29.85
C GLY A 617 -34.65 -8.80 29.07
N MET A 618 -33.52 -9.17 29.69
CA MET A 618 -32.53 -10.07 29.10
C MET A 618 -33.11 -11.46 28.75
N ASN A 619 -33.93 -12.06 29.62
CA ASN A 619 -34.50 -13.39 29.39
C ASN A 619 -35.53 -13.38 28.23
N GLN A 620 -36.46 -12.42 28.25
CA GLN A 620 -37.46 -12.22 27.18
C GLN A 620 -36.84 -12.02 25.79
N LEU A 621 -35.62 -11.48 25.71
CA LEU A 621 -34.90 -11.30 24.45
C LEU A 621 -34.64 -12.64 23.73
N PHE A 622 -34.46 -13.72 24.48
CA PHE A 622 -34.08 -15.04 23.95
C PHE A 622 -35.21 -16.07 23.95
N GLU A 623 -36.31 -15.82 24.66
CA GLU A 623 -37.48 -16.73 24.79
C GLU A 623 -38.44 -16.72 23.58
N GLY A 624 -38.14 -15.97 22.51
CA GLY A 624 -38.89 -15.97 21.25
C GLY A 624 -40.01 -14.92 21.16
N GLU A 625 -40.21 -14.11 22.21
CA GLU A 625 -41.13 -12.98 22.22
C GLU A 625 -40.60 -11.76 21.43
N ILE A 626 -39.29 -11.68 21.22
CA ILE A 626 -38.62 -10.60 20.49
C ILE A 626 -37.98 -11.13 19.20
N ASP A 627 -38.38 -10.53 18.08
CA ASP A 627 -37.86 -10.79 16.75
C ASP A 627 -36.82 -9.71 16.35
N ILE A 628 -35.79 -10.11 15.59
CA ILE A 628 -34.94 -9.15 14.88
C ILE A 628 -35.72 -8.71 13.64
N GLU A 629 -36.04 -7.42 13.59
CA GLU A 629 -36.90 -6.87 12.57
C GLU A 629 -36.13 -6.03 11.54
N HIS A 630 -36.44 -6.21 10.25
CA HIS A 630 -35.88 -5.41 9.17
C HIS A 630 -36.70 -4.14 8.97
N ILE A 631 -36.12 -2.97 9.25
CA ILE A 631 -36.80 -1.66 9.12
C ILE A 631 -37.46 -1.55 7.74
N LEU A 632 -36.67 -1.66 6.67
CA LEU A 632 -37.19 -1.85 5.31
C LEU A 632 -37.31 -3.35 5.00
N PRO A 633 -38.44 -3.82 4.47
CA PRO A 633 -38.65 -5.24 4.18
C PRO A 633 -37.56 -5.86 3.32
N LEU A 634 -37.03 -7.01 3.76
CA LEU A 634 -35.96 -7.72 3.05
C LEU A 634 -36.40 -8.12 1.64
N SER A 635 -37.68 -8.43 1.43
CA SER A 635 -38.26 -8.73 0.11
C SER A 635 -38.12 -7.58 -0.90
N ARG A 636 -38.15 -6.33 -0.45
CA ARG A 636 -38.13 -5.15 -1.34
C ARG A 636 -36.72 -4.66 -1.64
N CYS A 637 -35.79 -4.85 -0.70
CA CYS A 637 -34.44 -4.30 -0.80
C CYS A 637 -33.31 -5.32 -0.70
N LEU A 638 -33.48 -6.53 -0.13
CA LEU A 638 -32.39 -7.47 0.18
C LEU A 638 -31.30 -6.90 1.13
N ASP A 639 -31.57 -5.79 1.84
CA ASP A 639 -30.64 -5.21 2.81
C ASP A 639 -30.69 -5.93 4.16
N ASP A 640 -29.80 -6.91 4.34
CA ASP A 640 -29.60 -7.59 5.63
C ASP A 640 -28.55 -6.90 6.54
N SER A 641 -28.18 -5.65 6.24
CA SER A 641 -27.19 -4.91 7.03
C SER A 641 -27.70 -4.55 8.43
N TYR A 642 -26.78 -4.33 9.37
CA TYR A 642 -27.10 -3.89 10.73
C TYR A 642 -27.91 -2.58 10.73
N LEU A 643 -27.67 -1.68 9.77
CA LEU A 643 -28.39 -0.40 9.63
C LEU A 643 -29.84 -0.59 9.16
N ASN A 644 -30.24 -1.78 8.73
CA ASN A 644 -31.62 -2.09 8.39
C ASN A 644 -32.28 -2.94 9.47
N LYS A 645 -31.63 -3.20 10.61
CA LYS A 645 -32.14 -4.10 11.64
C LYS A 645 -32.44 -3.37 12.93
N THR A 646 -33.50 -3.78 13.59
CA THR A 646 -33.89 -3.35 14.94
C THR A 646 -34.58 -4.51 15.65
N LEU A 647 -35.16 -4.29 16.83
CA LEU A 647 -35.98 -5.28 17.53
C LEU A 647 -37.47 -4.94 17.43
N CYS A 648 -38.31 -5.96 17.44
CA CYS A 648 -39.75 -5.81 17.55
C CYS A 648 -40.32 -6.98 18.34
N PHE A 649 -41.42 -6.80 19.07
CA PHE A 649 -42.13 -7.95 19.61
C PHE A 649 -42.74 -8.79 18.48
N SER A 650 -42.70 -10.10 18.64
CA SER A 650 -43.10 -11.09 17.64
C SER A 650 -44.57 -10.94 17.22
N ASP A 651 -45.46 -10.55 18.14
CA ASP A 651 -46.87 -10.24 17.86
C ASP A 651 -46.98 -9.07 16.87
N VAL A 652 -46.43 -7.91 17.21
CA VAL A 652 -46.47 -6.69 16.38
C VAL A 652 -45.78 -6.89 15.04
N ASN A 653 -44.67 -7.63 15.02
CA ASN A 653 -43.97 -7.88 13.77
C ASN A 653 -44.79 -8.74 12.80
N ARG A 654 -45.38 -9.82 13.30
CA ARG A 654 -46.02 -10.86 12.47
C ARG A 654 -47.47 -10.52 12.12
N SER A 655 -48.21 -9.86 13.01
CA SER A 655 -49.61 -9.52 12.77
C SER A 655 -49.77 -8.16 12.09
N GLU A 656 -49.04 -7.14 12.56
CA GLU A 656 -49.22 -5.74 12.14
C GLU A 656 -48.25 -5.35 11.03
N LYS A 657 -46.94 -5.37 11.27
CA LYS A 657 -45.97 -4.82 10.29
C LYS A 657 -45.88 -5.65 9.02
N ARG A 658 -45.64 -6.96 9.15
CA ARG A 658 -45.47 -7.90 8.02
C ARG A 658 -44.44 -7.39 7.01
N ASN A 659 -44.72 -7.53 5.71
CA ASN A 659 -43.83 -7.16 4.61
C ASN A 659 -43.93 -5.68 4.20
N ARG A 660 -44.39 -4.80 5.10
CA ARG A 660 -44.57 -3.35 4.89
C ARG A 660 -43.47 -2.54 5.56
N THR A 661 -43.21 -1.32 5.08
CA THR A 661 -42.36 -0.38 5.83
C THR A 661 -43.05 0.08 7.13
N PRO A 662 -42.33 0.66 8.10
CA PRO A 662 -42.95 1.16 9.32
C PRO A 662 -44.00 2.23 9.00
N HIS A 663 -43.71 3.12 8.05
CA HIS A 663 -44.66 4.13 7.61
C HIS A 663 -45.90 3.53 6.92
N GLU A 664 -45.74 2.50 6.08
CA GLU A 664 -46.88 1.80 5.46
C GLU A 664 -47.73 1.02 6.46
N ALA A 665 -47.11 0.52 7.54
CA ALA A 665 -47.80 -0.25 8.57
C ALA A 665 -48.51 0.64 9.59
N PHE A 666 -47.89 1.76 9.98
CA PHE A 666 -48.30 2.55 11.14
C PHE A 666 -48.50 4.05 10.84
N GLY A 667 -48.04 4.57 9.69
CA GLY A 667 -48.03 6.00 9.38
C GLY A 667 -49.41 6.63 9.19
N ALA A 668 -50.44 5.83 8.87
CA ALA A 668 -51.82 6.31 8.75
C ALA A 668 -52.53 6.48 10.12
N ALA A 669 -51.93 6.03 11.22
CA ALA A 669 -52.58 5.98 12.53
C ALA A 669 -52.52 7.31 13.33
N GLY A 670 -51.79 8.33 12.86
CA GLY A 670 -51.65 9.61 13.58
C GLY A 670 -50.74 9.51 14.82
N GLU A 671 -51.29 9.79 16.01
CA GLU A 671 -50.57 9.88 17.30
C GLU A 671 -49.67 8.67 17.66
N PRO A 672 -50.03 7.40 17.35
CA PRO A 672 -49.16 6.24 17.56
C PRO A 672 -47.87 6.25 16.73
N TRP A 673 -47.90 6.85 15.53
CA TRP A 673 -46.74 6.98 14.64
C TRP A 673 -45.74 8.00 15.18
N ASP A 674 -46.23 9.14 15.66
CA ASP A 674 -45.37 10.19 16.24
C ASP A 674 -44.65 9.67 17.49
N ALA A 675 -45.34 8.88 18.32
CA ALA A 675 -44.73 8.21 19.47
C ALA A 675 -43.63 7.21 19.04
N MET A 676 -43.82 6.44 17.96
CA MET A 676 -42.78 5.54 17.42
C MET A 676 -41.56 6.32 16.93
N VAL A 677 -41.79 7.40 16.17
CA VAL A 677 -40.72 8.26 15.65
C VAL A 677 -39.95 8.92 16.79
N GLN A 678 -40.63 9.38 17.84
CA GLN A 678 -39.99 9.94 19.04
C GLN A 678 -39.12 8.89 19.76
N ARG A 679 -39.60 7.65 19.92
CA ARG A 679 -38.79 6.54 20.50
C ARG A 679 -37.52 6.29 19.70
N MET A 680 -37.64 6.17 18.38
CA MET A 680 -36.48 6.00 17.48
C MET A 680 -35.54 7.21 17.55
N THR A 681 -36.07 8.43 17.63
CA THR A 681 -35.28 9.66 17.78
C THR A 681 -34.49 9.64 19.08
N ARG A 682 -35.14 9.28 20.20
CA ARG A 682 -34.50 9.14 21.51
C ARG A 682 -33.37 8.10 21.49
N ALA A 683 -33.58 6.96 20.84
CA ALA A 683 -32.53 5.95 20.69
C ALA A 683 -31.31 6.50 19.92
N VAL A 684 -31.52 7.36 18.93
CA VAL A 684 -30.43 8.03 18.19
C VAL A 684 -29.72 9.07 19.02
N THR A 685 -30.45 9.89 19.79
CA THR A 685 -29.86 11.00 20.55
C THR A 685 -29.23 10.59 21.87
N GLU A 686 -29.79 9.58 22.54
CA GLU A 686 -29.41 9.19 23.91
C GLU A 686 -28.68 7.85 23.98
N GLN A 687 -29.00 6.89 23.10
CA GLN A 687 -28.48 5.50 23.17
C GLN A 687 -27.43 5.19 22.09
N GLY A 688 -27.04 6.19 21.28
CA GLY A 688 -26.03 6.04 20.25
C GLY A 688 -26.47 5.25 19.01
N MET A 689 -27.78 5.05 18.81
CA MET A 689 -28.31 4.45 17.57
C MET A 689 -27.90 5.26 16.34
N SER A 690 -27.60 4.57 15.24
CA SER A 690 -27.25 5.26 14.00
C SER A 690 -28.42 6.09 13.46
N PRO A 691 -28.22 7.38 13.11
CA PRO A 691 -29.28 8.21 12.49
C PRO A 691 -29.85 7.63 11.19
N VAL A 692 -29.09 6.78 10.50
CA VAL A 692 -29.52 6.11 9.26
C VAL A 692 -30.73 5.19 9.52
N LYS A 693 -30.82 4.58 10.71
CA LYS A 693 -31.95 3.71 11.05
C LYS A 693 -33.25 4.50 11.16
N LEU A 694 -33.22 5.66 11.82
CA LEU A 694 -34.35 6.57 11.91
C LEU A 694 -34.77 7.07 10.52
N GLN A 695 -33.80 7.47 9.69
CA GLN A 695 -34.08 7.87 8.30
C GLN A 695 -34.82 6.78 7.53
N ARG A 696 -34.35 5.53 7.60
CA ARG A 696 -35.00 4.38 6.95
C ARG A 696 -36.38 4.09 7.52
N PHE A 697 -36.56 4.29 8.83
CA PHE A 697 -37.82 4.07 9.51
C PHE A 697 -38.92 5.00 8.98
N GLN A 698 -38.55 6.24 8.63
CA GLN A 698 -39.46 7.28 8.18
C GLN A 698 -39.66 7.36 6.65
N LEU A 699 -39.00 6.51 5.86
CA LEU A 699 -39.14 6.54 4.40
C LEU A 699 -40.58 6.24 3.95
N ALA A 700 -41.10 7.10 3.07
CA ALA A 700 -42.44 7.02 2.52
C ALA A 700 -42.50 7.59 1.09
N GLY A 701 -43.58 7.26 0.36
CA GLY A 701 -43.88 7.84 -0.96
C GLY A 701 -42.74 7.72 -1.99
N GLU A 702 -42.52 8.79 -2.76
CA GLU A 702 -41.49 8.84 -3.80
C GLU A 702 -40.08 8.58 -3.26
N ALA A 703 -39.77 9.10 -2.07
CA ALA A 703 -38.45 8.91 -1.44
C ALA A 703 -38.16 7.43 -1.12
N LEU A 704 -39.20 6.65 -0.77
CA LEU A 704 -39.06 5.21 -0.56
C LEU A 704 -38.77 4.49 -1.89
N GLU A 705 -39.52 4.79 -2.95
CA GLU A 705 -39.32 4.17 -4.26
C GLU A 705 -37.97 4.53 -4.89
N GLU A 706 -37.52 5.78 -4.72
CA GLU A 706 -36.18 6.19 -5.10
C GLU A 706 -35.11 5.40 -4.32
N HIS A 707 -35.28 5.25 -3.00
CA HIS A 707 -34.35 4.49 -2.17
C HIS A 707 -34.26 3.02 -2.58
N LEU A 708 -35.41 2.36 -2.83
CA LEU A 708 -35.48 0.96 -3.23
C LEU A 708 -34.86 0.74 -4.62
N THR A 709 -35.16 1.64 -5.57
CA THR A 709 -34.60 1.61 -6.92
C THR A 709 -33.08 1.83 -6.88
N ALA A 710 -32.63 2.85 -6.14
CA ALA A 710 -31.21 3.13 -5.93
C ALA A 710 -30.50 1.94 -5.29
N PHE A 711 -31.12 1.30 -4.30
CA PHE A 711 -30.58 0.11 -3.65
C PHE A 711 -30.40 -1.04 -4.65
N LYS A 712 -31.44 -1.43 -5.40
CA LYS A 712 -31.36 -2.47 -6.45
C LYS A 712 -30.26 -2.15 -7.46
N SER A 713 -30.16 -0.90 -7.90
CA SER A 713 -29.13 -0.46 -8.84
C SER A 713 -27.70 -0.61 -8.27
N SER A 714 -27.52 -0.34 -6.96
CA SER A 714 -26.24 -0.44 -6.25
C SER A 714 -25.78 -1.89 -6.03
N GLN A 715 -26.73 -2.84 -6.03
CA GLN A 715 -26.46 -4.27 -6.01
C GLN A 715 -25.83 -4.73 -7.33
N LEU A 716 -26.27 -4.15 -8.44
CA LEU A 716 -25.79 -4.45 -9.79
C LEU A 716 -24.58 -3.61 -10.22
N ASN A 717 -24.31 -2.49 -9.54
CA ASN A 717 -23.24 -1.56 -9.90
C ASN A 717 -22.39 -1.13 -8.71
N ASP A 718 -21.18 -1.68 -8.60
CA ASP A 718 -20.16 -1.21 -7.66
C ASP A 718 -19.36 -0.03 -8.24
N THR A 719 -19.41 1.12 -7.56
CA THR A 719 -18.82 2.40 -8.02
C THR A 719 -17.38 2.62 -7.57
N ARG A 720 -16.76 1.68 -6.86
CA ARG A 720 -15.38 1.85 -6.37
C ARG A 720 -14.38 1.80 -7.52
N HIS A 721 -13.28 2.55 -7.39
CA HIS A 721 -12.29 2.72 -8.46
C HIS A 721 -11.83 1.39 -9.09
N ALA A 722 -11.54 0.35 -8.31
CA ALA A 722 -11.12 -0.94 -8.88
C ALA A 722 -12.23 -1.60 -9.73
N SER A 723 -13.48 -1.52 -9.27
CA SER A 723 -14.67 -2.03 -9.95
C SER A 723 -14.90 -1.29 -11.27
N VAL A 724 -14.82 0.04 -11.24
CA VAL A 724 -14.92 0.90 -12.44
C VAL A 724 -13.84 0.54 -13.45
N ARG A 725 -12.58 0.39 -13.02
CA ARG A 725 -11.49 0.00 -13.93
C ARG A 725 -11.66 -1.41 -14.51
N ALA A 726 -12.18 -2.36 -13.74
CA ALA A 726 -12.48 -3.70 -14.25
C ALA A 726 -13.60 -3.66 -15.30
N LYS A 727 -14.67 -2.89 -15.04
CA LYS A 727 -15.78 -2.65 -15.97
C LYS A 727 -15.29 -2.04 -17.28
N GLU A 728 -14.60 -0.89 -17.19
CA GLU A 728 -14.01 -0.20 -18.34
C GLU A 728 -13.09 -1.09 -19.15
N TYR A 729 -12.33 -1.98 -18.47
CA TYR A 729 -11.40 -2.87 -19.15
C TYR A 729 -12.12 -3.94 -19.96
N LEU A 730 -13.11 -4.61 -19.36
CA LEU A 730 -13.88 -5.68 -20.00
C LEU A 730 -14.82 -5.15 -21.08
N ALA A 731 -15.42 -3.98 -20.87
CA ALA A 731 -16.32 -3.35 -21.84
C ALA A 731 -15.65 -3.08 -23.19
N ARG A 732 -14.31 -2.96 -23.24
CA ARG A 732 -13.56 -2.84 -24.51
C ARG A 732 -13.79 -4.00 -25.48
N LEU A 733 -14.20 -5.17 -24.99
CA LEU A 733 -14.52 -6.31 -25.85
C LEU A 733 -15.83 -6.15 -26.63
N PHE A 734 -16.67 -5.20 -26.21
CA PHE A 734 -18.02 -4.96 -26.72
C PHE A 734 -18.20 -3.55 -27.32
N GLY A 735 -17.25 -2.64 -27.09
CA GLY A 735 -17.34 -1.25 -27.54
C GLY A 735 -18.36 -0.45 -26.73
N GLY A 736 -18.92 0.61 -27.32
CA GLY A 736 -19.95 1.42 -26.66
C GLY A 736 -19.40 2.29 -25.52
N CYS A 737 -20.20 2.48 -24.48
CA CYS A 737 -19.81 3.25 -23.31
C CYS A 737 -19.06 2.37 -22.30
N LEU A 738 -17.72 2.49 -22.28
CA LEU A 738 -16.86 1.71 -21.40
C LEU A 738 -17.17 1.90 -19.90
N ALA A 739 -17.59 3.12 -19.51
CA ALA A 739 -17.89 3.44 -18.12
C ALA A 739 -19.16 2.73 -17.60
N THR A 740 -20.16 2.54 -18.47
CA THR A 740 -21.41 1.89 -18.11
C THR A 740 -21.43 0.40 -18.44
N GLY A 741 -20.56 -0.05 -19.36
CA GLY A 741 -20.54 -1.43 -19.85
C GLY A 741 -21.66 -1.74 -20.84
N VAL A 742 -22.18 -0.70 -21.52
CA VAL A 742 -23.27 -0.77 -22.49
C VAL A 742 -22.68 -0.65 -23.90
N ASP A 743 -23.05 -1.56 -24.80
CA ASP A 743 -22.59 -1.54 -26.19
C ASP A 743 -23.33 -0.48 -27.04
N ALA A 744 -23.02 -0.43 -28.35
CA ALA A 744 -23.65 0.52 -29.26
C ALA A 744 -25.17 0.29 -29.41
N ASP A 745 -25.62 -0.97 -29.26
CA ASP A 745 -27.02 -1.39 -29.38
C ASP A 745 -27.82 -1.20 -28.07
N GLN A 746 -27.29 -0.42 -27.13
CA GLN A 746 -27.87 -0.18 -25.80
C GLN A 746 -28.02 -1.44 -24.94
N ARG A 747 -27.30 -2.52 -25.25
CA ARG A 747 -27.32 -3.75 -24.47
C ARG A 747 -26.23 -3.70 -23.40
N ARG A 748 -26.59 -4.03 -22.17
CA ARG A 748 -25.63 -4.09 -21.06
C ARG A 748 -24.82 -5.39 -21.16
N ARG A 749 -23.56 -5.28 -21.55
CA ARG A 749 -22.65 -6.42 -21.77
C ARG A 749 -21.75 -6.72 -20.58
N VAL A 750 -21.47 -5.73 -19.74
CA VAL A 750 -20.60 -5.90 -18.57
C VAL A 750 -21.28 -5.36 -17.31
N VAL A 751 -21.54 -6.25 -16.37
CA VAL A 751 -22.12 -5.93 -15.06
C VAL A 751 -21.06 -6.15 -13.99
N VAL A 752 -20.89 -5.17 -13.09
CA VAL A 752 -19.98 -5.30 -11.96
C VAL A 752 -20.77 -5.14 -10.67
N GLY A 753 -21.16 -6.27 -10.10
CA GLY A 753 -22.06 -6.35 -8.95
C GLY A 753 -21.37 -6.13 -7.61
N ASN A 754 -22.21 -5.98 -6.60
CA ASN A 754 -21.81 -6.03 -5.21
C ASN A 754 -22.17 -7.42 -4.62
N GLY A 755 -21.37 -7.91 -3.68
CA GLY A 755 -21.47 -9.31 -3.24
C GLY A 755 -22.66 -9.69 -2.37
N GLN A 756 -23.56 -8.77 -2.04
CA GLN A 756 -24.73 -9.11 -1.23
C GLN A 756 -25.71 -9.95 -2.03
N ALA A 757 -26.05 -9.55 -3.26
CA ALA A 757 -26.94 -10.31 -4.14
C ALA A 757 -26.36 -11.70 -4.48
N THR A 758 -25.06 -11.78 -4.81
CA THR A 758 -24.37 -13.05 -5.07
C THR A 758 -24.43 -13.99 -3.87
N ALA A 759 -24.23 -13.48 -2.65
CA ALA A 759 -24.30 -14.29 -1.43
C ALA A 759 -25.73 -14.81 -1.19
N ALA A 760 -26.74 -13.96 -1.37
CA ALA A 760 -28.14 -14.37 -1.26
C ALA A 760 -28.49 -15.45 -2.29
N MET A 761 -28.04 -15.30 -3.55
CA MET A 761 -28.25 -16.30 -4.60
C MET A 761 -27.63 -17.64 -4.25
N ARG A 762 -26.36 -17.63 -3.80
CA ARG A 762 -25.62 -18.82 -3.41
C ARG A 762 -26.30 -19.59 -2.28
N ASP A 763 -26.84 -18.87 -1.30
CA ASP A 763 -27.54 -19.46 -0.15
C ASP A 763 -28.92 -20.02 -0.57
N ALA A 764 -29.67 -19.31 -1.42
CA ALA A 764 -31.00 -19.72 -1.89
C ALA A 764 -31.01 -21.02 -2.71
N ILE A 765 -29.94 -21.27 -3.48
CA ILE A 765 -29.77 -22.50 -4.28
C ILE A 765 -28.90 -23.56 -3.58
N ARG A 766 -28.43 -23.30 -2.34
CA ARG A 766 -27.55 -24.20 -1.56
C ARG A 766 -26.27 -24.63 -2.31
N LEU A 767 -25.67 -23.71 -3.05
CA LEU A 767 -24.49 -23.99 -3.88
C LEU A 767 -23.28 -24.47 -3.05
N ASP A 768 -23.22 -24.08 -1.78
CA ASP A 768 -22.15 -24.47 -0.85
C ASP A 768 -22.21 -25.96 -0.45
N SER A 769 -23.25 -26.70 -0.84
CA SER A 769 -23.40 -28.14 -0.61
C SER A 769 -22.36 -29.01 -1.32
N VAL A 770 -21.61 -28.46 -2.27
CA VAL A 770 -20.48 -29.14 -2.93
C VAL A 770 -19.27 -29.32 -2.01
N PHE A 771 -19.24 -28.67 -0.84
CA PHE A 771 -18.16 -28.80 0.16
C PHE A 771 -18.58 -29.70 1.33
N PRO A 772 -18.08 -30.96 1.42
CA PRO A 772 -18.53 -31.93 2.43
C PRO A 772 -18.17 -31.62 3.89
N GLY A 773 -17.45 -30.53 4.18
CA GLY A 773 -17.11 -30.05 5.53
C GLY A 773 -17.66 -28.67 5.89
N GLY A 774 -18.67 -28.21 5.15
CA GLY A 774 -19.34 -26.93 5.39
C GLY A 774 -18.43 -25.71 5.22
N ARG A 775 -18.72 -24.63 5.97
CA ARG A 775 -18.11 -23.30 5.76
C ARG A 775 -16.61 -23.24 6.06
N ALA A 776 -16.12 -24.09 6.96
CA ALA A 776 -14.70 -24.18 7.27
C ALA A 776 -13.93 -24.79 6.10
N ALA A 777 -14.38 -25.94 5.59
CA ALA A 777 -13.79 -26.60 4.43
C ALA A 777 -13.76 -25.70 3.18
N LYS A 778 -14.83 -24.91 2.96
CA LYS A 778 -14.89 -23.94 1.86
C LYS A 778 -13.72 -22.94 1.86
N ARG A 779 -13.34 -22.42 3.02
CA ARG A 779 -12.25 -21.42 3.12
C ARG A 779 -10.87 -22.02 2.92
N GLU A 780 -10.75 -23.33 3.08
CA GLU A 780 -9.50 -24.08 2.93
C GLU A 780 -9.31 -24.65 1.51
N ASP A 781 -10.26 -24.43 0.60
CA ASP A 781 -10.22 -24.94 -0.77
C ASP A 781 -10.30 -23.79 -1.79
N HIS A 782 -9.30 -23.66 -2.67
CA HIS A 782 -9.23 -22.61 -3.70
C HIS A 782 -10.40 -22.63 -4.68
N ARG A 783 -11.07 -23.79 -4.86
CA ARG A 783 -12.18 -23.97 -5.81
C ARG A 783 -13.44 -23.19 -5.45
N HIS A 784 -13.55 -22.66 -4.22
CA HIS A 784 -14.68 -21.80 -3.85
C HIS A 784 -14.83 -20.56 -4.75
N HIS A 785 -13.74 -20.04 -5.32
CA HIS A 785 -13.81 -18.92 -6.27
C HIS A 785 -14.59 -19.29 -7.55
N ALA A 786 -14.50 -20.54 -8.02
CA ALA A 786 -15.29 -20.99 -9.18
C ALA A 786 -16.77 -21.12 -8.81
N VAL A 787 -17.06 -21.60 -7.59
CA VAL A 787 -18.43 -21.68 -7.06
C VAL A 787 -19.04 -20.28 -6.93
N ASP A 788 -18.29 -19.32 -6.40
CA ASP A 788 -18.72 -17.93 -6.33
C ASP A 788 -18.91 -17.35 -7.75
N ALA A 789 -18.07 -17.70 -8.72
CA ALA A 789 -18.25 -17.30 -10.12
C ALA A 789 -19.52 -17.89 -10.78
N VAL A 790 -19.95 -19.10 -10.42
CA VAL A 790 -21.25 -19.66 -10.84
C VAL A 790 -22.39 -18.80 -10.27
N ALA A 791 -22.35 -18.47 -8.98
CA ALA A 791 -23.36 -17.59 -8.38
C ALA A 791 -23.39 -16.20 -9.05
N ILE A 792 -22.24 -15.63 -9.39
CA ILE A 792 -22.13 -14.35 -10.12
C ILE A 792 -22.74 -14.46 -11.52
N ALA A 793 -22.46 -15.55 -12.26
CA ALA A 793 -23.04 -15.79 -13.57
C ALA A 793 -24.56 -15.90 -13.50
N LEU A 794 -25.11 -16.51 -12.45
CA LEU A 794 -26.56 -16.64 -12.23
C LEU A 794 -27.24 -15.34 -11.76
N THR A 795 -26.49 -14.35 -11.24
CA THR A 795 -27.07 -13.15 -10.62
C THR A 795 -27.38 -12.07 -11.68
N GLY A 796 -28.50 -12.25 -12.39
CA GLY A 796 -29.05 -11.28 -13.35
C GLY A 796 -30.20 -10.44 -12.79
N PRO A 797 -30.69 -9.42 -13.52
CA PRO A 797 -31.83 -8.60 -13.10
C PRO A 797 -33.09 -9.41 -12.76
N ALA A 798 -33.45 -10.38 -13.61
CA ALA A 798 -34.59 -11.26 -13.39
C ALA A 798 -34.43 -12.12 -12.13
N THR A 799 -33.22 -12.65 -11.90
CA THR A 799 -32.90 -13.46 -10.73
C THR A 799 -32.96 -12.66 -9.42
N ILE A 800 -32.50 -11.40 -9.42
CA ILE A 800 -32.63 -10.51 -8.26
C ILE A 800 -34.10 -10.28 -7.93
N GLN A 801 -34.96 -10.10 -8.94
CA GLN A 801 -36.39 -9.98 -8.73
C GLN A 801 -37.00 -11.27 -8.12
N ARG A 802 -36.62 -12.45 -8.63
CA ARG A 802 -37.04 -13.75 -8.09
C ARG A 802 -36.57 -13.98 -6.64
N LEU A 803 -35.34 -13.55 -6.31
CA LEU A 803 -34.80 -13.61 -4.94
C LEU A 803 -35.58 -12.70 -3.99
N SER A 804 -35.91 -11.50 -4.43
CA SER A 804 -36.73 -10.53 -3.71
C SER A 804 -38.15 -11.05 -3.43
N SER A 805 -38.78 -11.70 -4.41
CA SER A 805 -40.14 -12.24 -4.26
C SER A 805 -40.20 -13.54 -3.44
N ASN A 806 -39.08 -14.24 -3.25
CA ASN A 806 -39.02 -15.53 -2.54
C ASN A 806 -38.47 -15.38 -1.11
N VAL A 807 -38.86 -14.33 -0.38
CA VAL A 807 -38.51 -14.17 1.04
C VAL A 807 -39.63 -14.76 1.89
N ASP A 808 -39.30 -15.79 2.67
CA ASP A 808 -40.20 -16.38 3.66
C ASP A 808 -40.25 -15.51 4.91
N THR A 809 -41.43 -14.96 5.20
CA THR A 809 -41.72 -14.12 6.36
C THR A 809 -42.45 -14.85 7.49
N SER A 810 -42.73 -16.16 7.36
CA SER A 810 -43.59 -16.90 8.28
C SER A 810 -42.92 -17.31 9.61
N ARG A 811 -41.58 -17.33 9.68
CA ARG A 811 -40.82 -17.90 10.83
C ARG A 811 -40.10 -16.86 11.72
N GLY A 812 -40.65 -15.67 11.90
CA GLY A 812 -40.15 -14.63 12.84
C GLY A 812 -38.86 -13.90 12.40
N ARG A 813 -38.01 -14.54 11.59
CA ARG A 813 -36.90 -13.88 10.88
C ARG A 813 -37.10 -14.04 9.37
N PRO A 814 -37.20 -12.95 8.59
CA PRO A 814 -37.23 -13.04 7.12
C PRO A 814 -35.99 -13.81 6.63
N ARG A 815 -36.21 -14.91 5.91
CA ARG A 815 -35.14 -15.70 5.28
C ARG A 815 -35.44 -15.83 3.81
N LEU A 816 -34.40 -15.85 2.98
CA LEU A 816 -34.60 -16.28 1.59
C LEU A 816 -35.12 -17.72 1.58
N GLY A 817 -36.26 -17.91 0.94
CA GLY A 817 -36.81 -19.20 0.59
C GLY A 817 -35.91 -19.92 -0.40
N ARG A 818 -36.08 -21.24 -0.49
CA ARG A 818 -35.32 -22.05 -1.45
C ARG A 818 -35.81 -21.71 -2.86
N LEU A 819 -34.88 -21.40 -3.76
CA LEU A 819 -35.19 -21.29 -5.18
C LEU A 819 -35.13 -22.67 -5.84
N ALA A 820 -35.96 -22.87 -6.86
CA ALA A 820 -35.80 -24.02 -7.76
C ALA A 820 -34.42 -23.95 -8.43
N PRO A 821 -33.79 -25.11 -8.69
CA PRO A 821 -32.52 -25.13 -9.43
C PRO A 821 -32.70 -24.47 -10.80
N PRO A 822 -31.68 -23.74 -11.31
CA PRO A 822 -31.77 -23.07 -12.60
C PRO A 822 -32.06 -23.99 -13.80
N TRP A 823 -31.62 -25.25 -13.73
CA TRP A 823 -31.94 -26.31 -14.69
C TRP A 823 -32.01 -27.68 -13.99
N PRO A 824 -32.63 -28.73 -14.58
CA PRO A 824 -32.92 -29.98 -13.89
C PRO A 824 -31.70 -30.72 -13.30
N SER A 825 -30.59 -30.76 -14.03
CA SER A 825 -29.34 -31.44 -13.63
C SER A 825 -28.35 -30.55 -12.87
N PHE A 826 -28.75 -29.35 -12.45
CA PHE A 826 -27.85 -28.31 -11.89
C PHE A 826 -26.88 -28.82 -10.83
N ASP A 827 -27.39 -29.46 -9.78
CA ASP A 827 -26.56 -29.89 -8.65
C ASP A 827 -25.53 -30.95 -9.08
N ALA A 828 -25.93 -31.87 -9.97
CA ALA A 828 -25.06 -32.91 -10.50
C ALA A 828 -23.99 -32.33 -11.44
N ASP A 829 -24.38 -31.44 -12.34
CA ASP A 829 -23.47 -30.80 -13.29
C ASP A 829 -22.40 -29.97 -12.58
N VAL A 830 -22.82 -29.13 -11.63
CA VAL A 830 -21.91 -28.28 -10.85
C VAL A 830 -20.97 -29.12 -9.99
N ARG A 831 -21.47 -30.18 -9.33
CA ARG A 831 -20.63 -31.08 -8.52
C ARG A 831 -19.59 -31.79 -9.37
N ASN A 832 -19.99 -32.40 -10.49
CA ASN A 832 -19.08 -33.09 -11.40
C ASN A 832 -18.02 -32.14 -11.97
N ALA A 833 -18.42 -30.94 -12.38
CA ALA A 833 -17.49 -29.94 -12.89
C ALA A 833 -16.55 -29.41 -11.79
N PHE A 834 -17.02 -29.24 -10.55
CA PHE A 834 -16.23 -28.83 -9.39
C PHE A 834 -15.12 -29.83 -9.04
N GLU A 835 -15.42 -31.13 -9.10
CA GLU A 835 -14.44 -32.20 -8.83
C GLU A 835 -13.34 -32.27 -9.88
N ARG A 836 -13.63 -31.84 -11.12
CA ARG A 836 -12.68 -31.83 -12.25
C ARG A 836 -11.84 -30.56 -12.35
N ILE A 837 -12.09 -29.54 -11.52
CA ILE A 837 -11.30 -28.29 -11.54
C ILE A 837 -9.83 -28.59 -11.27
N VAL A 838 -8.98 -28.20 -12.21
CA VAL A 838 -7.55 -28.04 -11.96
C VAL A 838 -7.27 -26.57 -11.68
N VAL A 839 -6.89 -26.27 -10.43
CA VAL A 839 -6.52 -24.92 -10.02
C VAL A 839 -5.22 -24.51 -10.70
N SER A 840 -5.29 -23.44 -11.48
CA SER A 840 -4.16 -22.91 -12.24
C SER A 840 -3.35 -21.96 -11.36
N PHE A 841 -2.08 -22.29 -11.10
CA PHE A 841 -1.19 -21.40 -10.37
C PHE A 841 -0.25 -20.64 -11.31
N ARG A 842 0.00 -19.37 -10.98
CA ARG A 842 1.08 -18.63 -11.62
C ARG A 842 2.44 -19.10 -11.07
N VAL A 843 3.19 -19.79 -11.93
CA VAL A 843 4.59 -20.14 -11.69
C VAL A 843 5.45 -18.88 -11.55
N ASP A 844 6.34 -18.84 -10.54
CA ASP A 844 7.33 -17.78 -10.40
C ASP A 844 8.71 -18.24 -10.87
N ASN A 845 9.08 -17.83 -12.08
CA ASN A 845 10.37 -18.09 -12.72
C ASN A 845 11.16 -16.80 -12.98
N ARG A 846 10.90 -15.76 -12.17
CA ARG A 846 11.53 -14.46 -12.37
C ARG A 846 12.98 -14.48 -11.90
N VAL A 847 13.91 -14.15 -12.79
CA VAL A 847 15.33 -13.94 -12.43
C VAL A 847 15.57 -12.49 -11.96
N ARG A 848 14.76 -12.02 -11.00
CA ARG A 848 14.86 -10.68 -10.42
C ARG A 848 14.22 -10.62 -9.03
N GLY A 849 14.95 -10.06 -8.07
CA GLY A 849 14.52 -9.94 -6.68
C GLY A 849 15.71 -9.62 -5.77
N PRO A 850 15.52 -9.68 -4.44
CA PRO A 850 16.61 -9.67 -3.48
C PRO A 850 17.54 -10.87 -3.73
N LEU A 851 18.83 -10.63 -3.98
CA LEU A 851 19.78 -11.70 -4.30
C LEU A 851 20.40 -12.32 -3.05
N HIS A 852 20.54 -11.51 -1.99
CA HIS A 852 21.14 -11.89 -0.73
C HIS A 852 20.53 -11.03 0.39
N ALA A 853 20.57 -11.54 1.61
CA ALA A 853 20.16 -10.80 2.80
C ALA A 853 20.98 -9.52 2.97
N GLU A 854 20.40 -8.49 3.59
CA GLU A 854 21.10 -7.21 3.85
C GLU A 854 22.17 -7.33 4.95
N THR A 855 22.03 -8.34 5.81
CA THR A 855 22.94 -8.60 6.93
C THR A 855 24.30 -9.06 6.46
N LEU A 856 25.35 -8.39 6.95
CA LEU A 856 26.73 -8.76 6.70
C LEU A 856 27.25 -9.63 7.86
N TYR A 857 27.84 -10.76 7.49
CA TYR A 857 28.43 -11.73 8.40
C TYR A 857 29.97 -11.65 8.38
N SER A 858 30.61 -12.26 9.37
CA SER A 858 32.05 -12.57 9.26
C SER A 858 32.29 -13.59 8.15
N ALA A 859 33.56 -13.78 7.79
CA ALA A 859 33.96 -14.96 7.03
C ALA A 859 33.50 -16.24 7.76
N PRO A 860 33.25 -17.34 7.03
CA PRO A 860 32.95 -18.64 7.64
C PRO A 860 34.11 -19.08 8.55
N ARG A 861 33.76 -19.82 9.61
CA ARG A 861 34.69 -20.23 10.67
C ARG A 861 34.53 -21.71 11.02
N ASP A 862 35.67 -22.34 11.34
CA ASP A 862 35.75 -23.70 11.91
C ASP A 862 35.42 -23.70 13.40
N ASP A 863 35.23 -24.87 14.03
CA ASP A 863 34.82 -24.99 15.45
C ASP A 863 35.75 -24.32 16.46
N ARG A 864 37.00 -24.06 16.08
CA ARG A 864 37.99 -23.33 16.89
C ARG A 864 37.86 -21.82 16.72
N GLY A 865 36.93 -21.36 15.89
CA GLY A 865 36.67 -19.96 15.60
C GLY A 865 37.64 -19.37 14.58
N SER A 866 38.47 -20.15 13.90
CA SER A 866 39.40 -19.68 12.86
C SER A 866 38.70 -19.55 11.51
N ARG A 867 39.19 -18.67 10.63
CA ARG A 867 38.60 -18.49 9.29
C ARG A 867 38.81 -19.77 8.47
N SER A 868 37.72 -20.35 7.98
CA SER A 868 37.75 -21.54 7.12
C SER A 868 36.78 -21.35 5.96
N GLN A 869 37.10 -21.87 4.77
CA GLN A 869 36.17 -21.85 3.63
C GLN A 869 35.01 -22.84 3.85
N ASP A 870 35.28 -23.96 4.50
CA ASP A 870 34.32 -25.03 4.82
C ASP A 870 33.72 -24.88 6.23
N GLY A 871 33.92 -23.71 6.85
CA GLY A 871 33.45 -23.41 8.19
C GLY A 871 31.92 -23.40 8.31
N GLY A 872 31.36 -24.15 9.25
CA GLY A 872 29.91 -24.32 9.43
C GLY A 872 29.18 -23.13 10.08
N PHE A 873 29.90 -22.12 10.57
CA PHE A 873 29.28 -20.97 11.23
C PHE A 873 29.93 -19.63 10.90
N VAL A 874 29.21 -18.57 11.25
CA VAL A 874 29.61 -17.18 11.09
C VAL A 874 29.32 -16.39 12.36
N HIS A 875 29.99 -15.26 12.53
CA HIS A 875 29.71 -14.32 13.59
C HIS A 875 28.90 -13.13 13.07
N ILE A 876 27.91 -12.70 13.86
CA ILE A 876 27.15 -11.46 13.64
C ILE A 876 27.16 -10.62 14.91
N ARG A 877 27.17 -9.29 14.76
CA ARG A 877 27.12 -8.36 15.90
C ARG A 877 25.69 -7.90 16.15
N ARG A 878 25.14 -8.22 17.32
CA ARG A 878 23.78 -7.77 17.75
C ARG A 878 23.87 -6.85 18.96
N ARG A 879 22.83 -6.04 19.17
CA ARG A 879 22.68 -5.23 20.40
C ARG A 879 22.10 -6.09 21.51
N LEU A 880 22.46 -5.80 22.76
CA LEU A 880 21.99 -6.59 23.90
C LEU A 880 20.47 -6.52 24.05
N GLU A 881 19.88 -5.35 23.87
CA GLU A 881 18.43 -5.13 24.06
C GLU A 881 17.52 -5.84 23.05
N VAL A 882 18.08 -6.48 22.02
CA VAL A 882 17.31 -7.22 21.00
C VAL A 882 17.70 -8.70 20.93
N LEU A 883 18.53 -9.19 21.85
CA LEU A 883 18.86 -10.61 21.92
C LEU A 883 17.67 -11.38 22.47
N SER A 884 17.40 -12.56 21.92
CA SER A 884 16.56 -13.53 22.60
C SER A 884 17.33 -14.21 23.74
N PRO A 885 16.66 -14.76 24.76
CA PRO A 885 17.32 -15.50 25.85
C PRO A 885 18.26 -16.61 25.35
N LYS A 886 17.87 -17.33 24.28
CA LYS A 886 18.69 -18.39 23.67
C LYS A 886 19.96 -17.88 22.98
N GLU A 887 19.92 -16.67 22.42
CA GLU A 887 21.07 -16.08 21.73
C GLU A 887 22.15 -15.56 22.71
N VAL A 888 21.86 -15.51 24.01
CA VAL A 888 22.86 -15.14 25.03
C VAL A 888 23.93 -16.22 25.16
N ASP A 889 23.55 -17.49 25.06
CA ASP A 889 24.48 -18.63 25.12
C ASP A 889 25.42 -18.64 23.90
N ASP A 890 24.94 -18.14 22.77
CA ASP A 890 25.69 -18.01 21.51
C ASP A 890 26.72 -16.87 21.52
N ILE A 891 26.85 -16.09 22.60
CA ILE A 891 27.86 -15.03 22.70
C ILE A 891 29.26 -15.65 22.61
N VAL A 892 30.06 -15.15 21.66
CA VAL A 892 31.36 -15.73 21.28
C VAL A 892 32.42 -15.55 22.36
N ASP A 893 32.41 -14.42 23.07
CA ASP A 893 33.40 -14.09 24.09
C ASP A 893 32.87 -14.52 25.47
N GLU A 894 33.56 -15.48 26.09
CA GLU A 894 33.16 -16.10 27.35
C GLU A 894 32.98 -15.08 28.48
N ARG A 895 33.96 -14.17 28.64
CA ARG A 895 33.95 -13.16 29.69
C ARG A 895 32.80 -12.19 29.50
N VAL A 896 32.57 -11.75 28.26
CA VAL A 896 31.44 -10.90 27.92
C VAL A 896 30.11 -11.63 28.15
N ARG A 897 30.02 -12.92 27.82
CA ARG A 897 28.82 -13.73 28.07
C ARG A 897 28.49 -13.79 29.55
N GLN A 898 29.47 -14.09 30.40
CA GLN A 898 29.28 -14.13 31.86
C GLN A 898 28.78 -12.79 32.41
N LEU A 899 29.40 -11.67 32.02
CA LEU A 899 28.97 -10.33 32.43
C LEU A 899 27.52 -10.03 32.01
N VAL A 900 27.13 -10.46 30.81
CA VAL A 900 25.76 -10.29 30.30
C VAL A 900 24.77 -11.15 31.09
N VAL A 901 25.09 -12.43 31.33
CA VAL A 901 24.24 -13.35 32.11
C VAL A 901 24.05 -12.84 33.54
N THR A 902 25.11 -12.39 34.20
CA THR A 902 25.04 -11.78 35.53
C THR A 902 24.15 -10.54 35.53
N ALA A 903 24.30 -9.67 34.53
CA ALA A 903 23.48 -8.46 34.45
C ALA A 903 21.99 -8.77 34.18
N LEU A 904 21.69 -9.83 33.42
CA LEU A 904 20.31 -10.25 33.13
C LEU A 904 19.59 -10.77 34.38
N GLY A 905 20.28 -11.55 35.22
CA GLY A 905 19.69 -12.15 36.41
C GLY A 905 18.44 -12.98 36.12
N GLY A 906 18.40 -13.67 34.97
CA GLY A 906 17.27 -14.49 34.52
C GLY A 906 16.12 -13.73 33.83
N ARG A 907 16.18 -12.40 33.73
CA ARG A 907 15.17 -11.60 33.03
C ARG A 907 15.46 -11.48 31.53
N PRO A 908 14.44 -11.20 30.69
CA PRO A 908 14.62 -10.93 29.27
C PRO A 908 15.53 -9.72 29.00
N PRO A 909 16.42 -9.78 27.98
CA PRO A 909 17.33 -8.66 27.66
C PRO A 909 16.67 -7.31 27.37
N GLU A 910 15.47 -7.31 26.80
CA GLU A 910 14.68 -6.10 26.49
C GLU A 910 14.19 -5.36 27.73
N GLU A 911 14.03 -6.04 28.87
CA GLU A 911 13.60 -5.45 30.14
C GLU A 911 14.77 -4.86 30.92
N VAL A 912 15.95 -5.44 30.76
CA VAL A 912 17.16 -5.06 31.52
C VAL A 912 17.98 -3.99 30.79
N PHE A 913 18.20 -4.16 29.48
CA PHE A 913 19.08 -3.28 28.73
C PHE A 913 18.30 -2.16 28.05
N LEU A 914 18.21 -1.00 28.71
CA LEU A 914 17.43 0.13 28.25
C LEU A 914 18.31 1.19 27.57
N PRO A 915 18.12 1.49 26.27
CA PRO A 915 18.92 2.52 25.58
C PRO A 915 18.82 3.92 26.21
N SER A 916 17.71 4.21 26.89
CA SER A 916 17.48 5.45 27.66
C SER A 916 18.30 5.54 28.94
N THR A 917 18.80 4.41 29.45
CA THR A 917 19.51 4.29 30.72
C THR A 917 20.87 3.64 30.49
N PRO A 918 21.90 4.37 30.01
CA PRO A 918 23.18 3.79 29.62
C PRO A 918 23.91 3.00 30.73
N SER A 919 23.62 3.29 31.99
CA SER A 919 24.14 2.55 33.16
C SER A 919 23.59 1.14 33.31
N SER A 920 22.51 0.79 32.59
CA SER A 920 21.95 -0.56 32.63
C SER A 920 22.78 -1.60 31.87
N TYR A 921 23.76 -1.16 31.08
CA TYR A 921 24.60 -2.05 30.27
C TYR A 921 25.80 -2.54 31.09
N PRO A 922 26.18 -3.83 30.98
CA PRO A 922 27.37 -4.34 31.65
C PRO A 922 28.62 -3.65 31.11
N VAL A 923 29.61 -3.44 31.96
CA VAL A 923 30.84 -2.73 31.60
C VAL A 923 32.04 -3.68 31.53
N LEU A 924 32.93 -3.43 30.59
CA LEU A 924 34.23 -4.08 30.48
C LEU A 924 35.31 -2.99 30.51
N PRO A 925 36.28 -3.03 31.43
CA PRO A 925 37.37 -2.05 31.44
C PRO A 925 38.19 -2.12 30.15
N ASN A 926 38.60 -0.96 29.62
CA ASN A 926 39.57 -0.91 28.52
C ASN A 926 41.01 -1.14 29.03
N ALA A 927 42.00 -1.14 28.13
CA ALA A 927 43.42 -1.32 28.47
C ALA A 927 43.99 -0.27 29.44
N HIS A 928 43.28 0.85 29.65
CA HIS A 928 43.64 1.93 30.56
C HIS A 928 42.74 1.98 31.82
N GLY A 929 41.95 0.92 32.07
CA GLY A 929 41.10 0.79 33.25
C GLY A 929 39.75 1.53 33.18
N ALA A 930 39.47 2.31 32.13
CA ALA A 930 38.21 3.05 32.02
C ALA A 930 37.04 2.11 31.67
N PRO A 931 35.86 2.25 32.33
CA PRO A 931 34.73 1.36 32.12
C PRO A 931 34.07 1.59 30.74
N MET A 932 34.00 0.54 29.92
CA MET A 932 33.34 0.59 28.61
C MET A 932 32.04 -0.20 28.61
N PRO A 933 30.87 0.45 28.41
CA PRO A 933 29.60 -0.26 28.37
C PRO A 933 29.49 -1.16 27.12
N ILE A 934 29.18 -2.44 27.34
CA ILE A 934 28.96 -3.43 26.31
C ILE A 934 27.54 -3.25 25.77
N ARG A 935 27.40 -2.50 24.68
CA ARG A 935 26.09 -2.32 24.00
C ARG A 935 25.79 -3.38 22.95
N ARG A 936 26.83 -4.08 22.48
CA ARG A 936 26.75 -5.03 21.36
C ARG A 936 27.75 -6.14 21.52
N VAL A 937 27.30 -7.37 21.25
CA VAL A 937 28.09 -8.60 21.36
C VAL A 937 28.15 -9.32 20.01
N ARG A 938 29.17 -10.15 19.83
CA ARG A 938 29.25 -11.08 18.70
C ARG A 938 28.60 -12.38 19.11
N ILE A 939 27.72 -12.89 18.26
CA ILE A 939 27.05 -14.17 18.45
C ILE A 939 27.44 -15.14 17.33
N ARG A 940 27.63 -16.41 17.71
CA ARG A 940 27.88 -17.54 16.82
C ARG A 940 26.56 -17.94 16.16
N LYS A 941 26.55 -18.05 14.83
CA LYS A 941 25.36 -18.45 14.07
C LYS A 941 25.73 -19.48 13.02
N ALA A 942 25.07 -20.64 13.08
CA ALA A 942 25.18 -21.65 12.02
C ALA A 942 24.55 -21.13 10.71
N GLY A 943 25.19 -21.41 9.58
CA GLY A 943 24.64 -21.12 8.26
C GLY A 943 25.68 -20.79 7.19
N SER A 944 25.37 -21.20 5.96
CA SER A 944 26.21 -20.94 4.79
C SER A 944 26.12 -19.48 4.34
N VAL A 945 27.27 -18.91 3.96
CA VAL A 945 27.38 -17.55 3.41
C VAL A 945 28.15 -17.60 2.10
N ARG A 946 27.81 -16.69 1.18
CA ARG A 946 28.59 -16.43 -0.03
C ARG A 946 29.35 -15.12 0.10
N SER A 947 30.51 -15.07 -0.55
CA SER A 947 31.29 -13.84 -0.70
C SER A 947 30.66 -12.91 -1.76
N ILE A 948 30.69 -11.61 -1.50
CA ILE A 948 30.37 -10.54 -2.44
C ILE A 948 31.46 -9.46 -2.37
N GLY A 949 31.73 -8.81 -3.51
CA GLY A 949 32.85 -7.87 -3.62
C GLY A 949 34.17 -8.62 -3.86
N ALA A 950 35.28 -7.89 -3.74
CA ALA A 950 36.62 -8.44 -3.93
C ALA A 950 37.63 -7.71 -3.03
N ALA A 951 38.73 -8.39 -2.68
CA ALA A 951 39.81 -7.87 -1.84
C ALA A 951 39.26 -7.21 -0.55
N HIS A 952 39.67 -5.99 -0.22
CA HIS A 952 39.23 -5.26 0.98
C HIS A 952 37.71 -4.97 1.07
N ARG A 953 36.99 -5.11 -0.05
CA ARG A 953 35.52 -4.96 -0.11
C ARG A 953 34.78 -6.30 -0.03
N GLU A 954 35.50 -7.40 0.14
CA GLU A 954 34.90 -8.70 0.39
C GLU A 954 33.97 -8.63 1.61
N ARG A 955 32.73 -9.08 1.44
CA ARG A 955 31.73 -9.22 2.50
C ARG A 955 31.03 -10.55 2.35
N PHE A 956 30.53 -11.09 3.46
CA PHE A 956 29.84 -12.37 3.49
C PHE A 956 28.35 -12.17 3.77
N VAL A 957 27.50 -12.80 2.97
CA VAL A 957 26.04 -12.65 3.01
C VAL A 957 25.37 -14.00 2.79
N GLN A 958 24.19 -14.19 3.38
CA GLN A 958 23.34 -15.34 3.09
C GLN A 958 22.51 -15.09 1.81
N ASN A 959 22.19 -16.15 1.05
CA ASN A 959 21.22 -16.04 -0.04
C ASN A 959 19.83 -15.67 0.53
N ASP A 960 19.05 -14.90 -0.21
CA ASP A 960 17.73 -14.42 0.24
C ASP A 960 16.60 -15.38 -0.22
N GLU A 961 16.50 -15.58 -1.54
CA GLU A 961 15.45 -16.41 -2.16
C GLU A 961 16.05 -17.54 -3.01
N ASN A 962 15.39 -18.69 -3.01
CA ASN A 962 15.64 -19.78 -3.96
C ASN A 962 14.80 -19.59 -5.24
N HIS A 963 15.36 -19.87 -6.42
CA HIS A 963 14.66 -19.69 -7.70
C HIS A 963 13.97 -20.97 -8.19
N HIS A 964 14.70 -22.08 -8.23
CA HIS A 964 14.21 -23.39 -8.67
C HIS A 964 15.10 -24.50 -8.12
N ILE A 965 14.64 -25.74 -8.25
CA ILE A 965 15.44 -26.95 -8.08
C ILE A 965 15.60 -27.64 -9.44
N GLU A 966 16.81 -28.11 -9.73
CA GLU A 966 17.13 -28.99 -10.86
C GLU A 966 17.12 -30.43 -10.35
N ILE A 967 16.31 -31.30 -10.94
CA ILE A 967 16.26 -32.73 -10.62
C ILE A 967 17.03 -33.48 -11.70
N ARG A 968 17.96 -34.33 -11.29
CA ARG A 968 18.88 -35.06 -12.16
C ARG A 968 18.85 -36.55 -11.87
N ALA A 969 19.02 -37.36 -12.91
CA ALA A 969 19.22 -38.79 -12.79
C ALA A 969 20.70 -39.06 -12.47
N ALA A 970 20.93 -39.76 -11.37
CA ALA A 970 22.22 -40.26 -10.93
C ALA A 970 22.15 -41.79 -10.77
N ARG A 971 23.29 -42.43 -10.50
CA ARG A 971 23.35 -43.85 -10.11
C ARG A 971 23.74 -43.97 -8.64
N ASP A 972 23.09 -44.86 -7.90
CA ASP A 972 23.48 -45.20 -6.54
C ASP A 972 24.74 -46.10 -6.52
N ALA A 973 25.27 -46.38 -5.33
CA ALA A 973 26.44 -47.25 -5.15
C ALA A 973 26.24 -48.69 -5.69
N LYS A 974 24.99 -49.09 -5.98
CA LYS A 974 24.62 -50.39 -6.55
C LYS A 974 24.25 -50.28 -8.04
N GLY A 975 24.53 -49.16 -8.69
CA GLY A 975 24.28 -48.92 -10.11
C GLY A 975 22.83 -48.64 -10.49
N ARG A 976 21.90 -48.55 -9.53
CA ARG A 976 20.48 -48.27 -9.76
C ARG A 976 20.26 -46.78 -9.98
N GLU A 977 19.33 -46.42 -10.85
CA GLU A 977 18.94 -45.02 -11.03
C GLU A 977 18.47 -44.44 -9.68
N LYS A 978 18.81 -43.19 -9.44
CA LYS A 978 18.40 -42.40 -8.27
C LYS A 978 18.20 -40.97 -8.73
N TRP A 979 17.16 -40.28 -8.26
CA TRP A 979 17.04 -38.85 -8.52
C TRP A 979 17.73 -38.04 -7.42
N ASP A 980 18.56 -37.10 -7.84
CA ASP A 980 19.19 -36.10 -6.98
C ASP A 980 18.69 -34.68 -7.32
N GLY A 981 18.83 -33.77 -6.37
CA GLY A 981 18.28 -32.42 -6.47
C GLY A 981 19.31 -31.36 -6.18
N ARG A 982 19.39 -30.33 -7.03
CA ARG A 982 20.24 -29.16 -6.82
C ARG A 982 19.40 -27.91 -6.67
N VAL A 983 19.44 -27.29 -5.50
CA VAL A 983 18.76 -26.00 -5.27
C VAL A 983 19.55 -24.87 -5.91
N VAL A 984 18.90 -24.10 -6.78
CA VAL A 984 19.50 -22.93 -7.43
C VAL A 984 18.93 -21.67 -6.79
N SER A 985 19.80 -20.91 -6.13
CA SER A 985 19.42 -19.62 -5.54
C SER A 985 19.11 -18.57 -6.61
N LEU A 986 18.34 -17.54 -6.25
CA LEU A 986 18.05 -16.42 -7.14
C LEU A 986 19.33 -15.67 -7.55
N ALA A 987 20.32 -15.60 -6.66
CA ALA A 987 21.64 -15.05 -6.96
C ALA A 987 22.36 -15.85 -8.05
N ALA A 988 22.39 -17.18 -7.93
CA ALA A 988 23.00 -18.07 -8.92
C ALA A 988 22.29 -17.97 -10.28
N ALA A 989 20.95 -17.98 -10.29
CA ALA A 989 20.16 -17.79 -11.51
C ALA A 989 20.43 -16.43 -12.19
N ALA A 990 20.53 -15.36 -11.40
CA ALA A 990 20.85 -14.02 -11.91
C ALA A 990 22.28 -13.92 -12.46
N GLU A 991 23.23 -14.63 -11.85
CA GLU A 991 24.60 -14.72 -12.31
C GLU A 991 24.73 -15.48 -13.62
N ARG A 992 24.10 -16.66 -13.75
CA ARG A 992 24.02 -17.42 -15.01
C ARG A 992 23.51 -16.54 -16.15
N ARG A 993 22.38 -15.86 -15.93
CA ARG A 993 21.80 -14.92 -16.90
C ARG A 993 22.75 -13.77 -17.25
N ARG A 994 23.46 -13.21 -16.27
CA ARG A 994 24.44 -12.12 -16.48
C ARG A 994 25.61 -12.58 -17.36
N LEU A 995 26.02 -13.84 -17.23
CA LEU A 995 27.10 -14.45 -18.00
C LEU A 995 26.62 -15.03 -19.34
N GLY A 996 25.35 -14.85 -19.72
CA GLY A 996 24.79 -15.42 -20.96
C GLY A 996 24.59 -16.94 -20.93
N ARG A 997 24.65 -17.57 -19.76
CA ARG A 997 24.38 -19.01 -19.56
C ARG A 997 22.90 -19.25 -19.34
N ASP A 998 22.46 -20.47 -19.64
CA ASP A 998 21.09 -20.89 -19.35
C ASP A 998 20.78 -20.82 -17.86
N VAL A 999 19.58 -20.32 -17.55
CA VAL A 999 19.12 -20.16 -16.16
C VAL A 999 18.89 -21.52 -15.50
N VAL A 1000 18.30 -22.43 -16.27
CA VAL A 1000 18.05 -23.83 -15.90
C VAL A 1000 19.01 -24.67 -16.70
N ASP A 1001 19.80 -25.50 -16.04
CA ASP A 1001 20.67 -26.43 -16.72
C ASP A 1001 19.89 -27.69 -17.18
N ARG A 1002 19.94 -27.95 -18.49
CA ARG A 1002 19.25 -29.05 -19.17
C ARG A 1002 20.25 -30.04 -19.79
N GLY A 1003 21.32 -30.34 -19.06
CA GLY A 1003 22.26 -31.41 -19.42
C GLY A 1003 21.60 -32.79 -19.62
N PRO A 1004 22.34 -33.77 -20.15
CA PRO A 1004 21.82 -35.10 -20.52
C PRO A 1004 21.27 -35.92 -19.33
N ASP A 1005 21.69 -35.60 -18.11
CA ASP A 1005 21.22 -36.18 -16.85
C ASP A 1005 19.99 -35.44 -16.27
N SER A 1006 19.52 -34.37 -16.90
CA SER A 1006 18.41 -33.55 -16.41
C SER A 1006 17.08 -34.30 -16.59
N VAL A 1007 16.35 -34.49 -15.49
CA VAL A 1007 15.00 -35.07 -15.49
C VAL A 1007 13.97 -33.97 -15.68
N CYS A 1008 14.01 -32.97 -14.79
CA CYS A 1008 13.18 -31.77 -14.90
C CYS A 1008 13.68 -30.67 -13.95
N SER A 1009 13.14 -29.46 -14.12
CA SER A 1009 13.29 -28.38 -13.14
C SER A 1009 11.95 -28.05 -12.50
N LEU A 1010 11.92 -27.85 -11.19
CA LEU A 1010 10.73 -27.42 -10.46
C LEU A 1010 10.93 -26.03 -9.84
N ALA A 1011 10.01 -25.12 -10.14
CA ALA A 1011 9.92 -23.79 -9.56
C ALA A 1011 8.72 -23.69 -8.61
N LYS A 1012 8.67 -22.62 -7.81
CA LYS A 1012 7.53 -22.36 -6.94
C LYS A 1012 6.25 -22.25 -7.78
N ASN A 1013 5.22 -22.94 -7.32
CA ASN A 1013 3.91 -23.13 -7.94
C ASN A 1013 3.87 -23.97 -9.22
N ASP A 1014 4.95 -24.68 -9.57
CA ASP A 1014 4.85 -25.76 -10.57
C ASP A 1014 3.91 -26.86 -10.06
N VAL A 1015 3.18 -27.49 -10.98
CA VAL A 1015 2.28 -28.60 -10.71
C VAL A 1015 2.95 -29.90 -11.13
N VAL A 1016 2.90 -30.88 -10.25
CA VAL A 1016 3.37 -32.25 -10.50
C VAL A 1016 2.25 -33.24 -10.22
N GLU A 1017 2.30 -34.38 -10.89
CA GLU A 1017 1.41 -35.51 -10.67
C GLU A 1017 2.24 -36.70 -10.20
N VAL A 1018 1.78 -37.38 -9.14
CA VAL A 1018 2.48 -38.50 -8.50
C VAL A 1018 1.51 -39.64 -8.20
N ASP A 1019 2.01 -40.87 -8.18
CA ASP A 1019 1.24 -42.06 -7.82
C ASP A 1019 1.01 -42.12 -6.30
N LEU A 1020 -0.20 -42.56 -5.91
CA LEU A 1020 -0.59 -42.81 -4.53
C LEU A 1020 -0.25 -44.25 -4.11
N ALA A 1021 0.04 -44.46 -2.82
CA ALA A 1021 0.37 -45.79 -2.29
C ALA A 1021 -0.80 -46.80 -2.43
N GLU A 1022 -2.04 -46.32 -2.36
CA GLU A 1022 -3.27 -47.11 -2.47
C GLU A 1022 -3.77 -47.24 -3.93
N GLY A 1023 -2.99 -46.79 -4.91
CA GLY A 1023 -3.38 -46.73 -6.32
C GLY A 1023 -4.00 -45.38 -6.73
N GLY A 1024 -3.92 -45.07 -8.03
CA GLY A 1024 -4.34 -43.77 -8.58
C GLY A 1024 -3.27 -42.68 -8.51
N ARG A 1025 -3.63 -41.45 -8.88
CA ARG A 1025 -2.72 -40.31 -8.99
C ARG A 1025 -3.24 -39.08 -8.27
N GLU A 1026 -2.34 -38.33 -7.64
CA GLU A 1026 -2.66 -37.03 -7.05
C GLU A 1026 -1.84 -35.89 -7.68
N ARG A 1027 -2.43 -34.69 -7.68
CA ARG A 1027 -1.80 -33.47 -8.19
C ARG A 1027 -1.33 -32.59 -7.05
N LEU A 1028 -0.04 -32.31 -7.06
CA LEU A 1028 0.65 -31.52 -6.05
C LEU A 1028 1.20 -30.22 -6.65
N VAL A 1029 1.24 -29.19 -5.82
CA VAL A 1029 1.79 -27.87 -6.16
C VAL A 1029 3.05 -27.66 -5.34
N VAL A 1030 4.16 -27.33 -6.01
CA VAL A 1030 5.43 -27.01 -5.35
C VAL A 1030 5.29 -25.70 -4.58
N ARG A 1031 5.52 -25.71 -3.27
CA ARG A 1031 5.42 -24.53 -2.40
C ARG A 1031 6.78 -23.99 -1.94
N GLY A 1032 7.79 -24.85 -1.89
CA GLY A 1032 9.14 -24.47 -1.51
C GLY A 1032 10.11 -25.63 -1.64
N PHE A 1033 11.39 -25.32 -1.50
CA PHE A 1033 12.48 -26.30 -1.51
C PHE A 1033 13.65 -25.75 -0.70
N SER A 1034 14.25 -26.63 0.09
CA SER A 1034 15.31 -26.33 1.04
C SER A 1034 16.44 -27.34 0.89
N GLU A 1035 17.66 -26.88 1.16
CA GLU A 1035 18.87 -27.70 1.19
C GLU A 1035 19.42 -27.62 2.63
N PHE A 1036 19.61 -28.78 3.26
CA PHE A 1036 20.15 -28.88 4.60
C PHE A 1036 21.69 -28.88 4.57
N HIS A 1037 22.32 -28.58 5.72
CA HIS A 1037 23.78 -28.62 5.86
C HIS A 1037 24.39 -30.00 5.55
N THR A 1038 23.60 -31.07 5.62
CA THR A 1038 23.98 -32.44 5.26
C THR A 1038 23.97 -32.70 3.75
N GLY A 1039 23.62 -31.70 2.92
CA GLY A 1039 23.43 -31.84 1.47
C GLY A 1039 22.07 -32.44 1.07
N GLN A 1040 21.24 -32.84 2.03
CA GLN A 1040 19.92 -33.37 1.74
C GLN A 1040 18.99 -32.26 1.23
N VAL A 1041 18.31 -32.52 0.10
CA VAL A 1041 17.33 -31.60 -0.48
C VAL A 1041 15.91 -32.09 -0.22
N GLN A 1042 15.05 -31.13 0.10
CA GLN A 1042 13.67 -31.40 0.49
C GLN A 1042 12.72 -30.41 -0.19
N LEU A 1043 11.72 -30.94 -0.90
CA LEU A 1043 10.66 -30.17 -1.52
C LEU A 1043 9.41 -30.19 -0.62
N THR A 1044 8.70 -29.07 -0.57
CA THR A 1044 7.42 -28.93 0.13
C THR A 1044 6.29 -28.73 -0.88
N PHE A 1045 5.19 -29.45 -0.68
CA PHE A 1045 4.03 -29.50 -1.55
C PHE A 1045 2.73 -29.17 -0.80
N SER A 1046 1.68 -28.89 -1.57
CA SER A 1046 0.28 -28.95 -1.13
C SER A 1046 -0.56 -29.62 -2.21
N ARG A 1047 -1.73 -30.15 -1.86
CA ARG A 1047 -2.73 -30.55 -2.86
C ARG A 1047 -3.10 -29.35 -3.75
N ASN A 1048 -3.46 -29.61 -5.00
CA ASN A 1048 -3.76 -28.54 -5.97
C ASN A 1048 -4.88 -27.59 -5.53
N CYS A 1049 -5.90 -28.11 -4.85
CA CYS A 1049 -7.02 -27.31 -4.35
C CYS A 1049 -6.76 -26.66 -2.98
N ASP A 1050 -5.72 -27.03 -2.23
CA ASP A 1050 -5.54 -26.57 -0.84
C ASP A 1050 -5.16 -25.08 -0.76
N ALA A 1051 -6.00 -24.29 -0.11
CA ALA A 1051 -5.85 -22.85 0.09
C ALA A 1051 -5.20 -22.45 1.42
N ARG A 1052 -4.92 -23.41 2.31
CA ARG A 1052 -4.29 -23.10 3.60
C ARG A 1052 -2.86 -22.61 3.41
N GLN A 1053 -2.39 -21.85 4.40
CA GLN A 1053 -0.97 -21.54 4.50
C GLN A 1053 -0.16 -22.82 4.67
N VAL A 1054 1.03 -22.88 4.08
CA VAL A 1054 1.94 -24.03 4.17
C VAL A 1054 2.23 -24.40 5.64
N SER A 1055 2.27 -23.45 6.57
CA SER A 1055 2.45 -23.74 8.00
C SER A 1055 1.28 -24.52 8.63
N LYS A 1056 0.07 -24.40 8.07
CA LYS A 1056 -1.18 -24.95 8.61
C LYS A 1056 -1.64 -26.25 7.96
N VAL A 1057 -1.10 -26.63 6.80
CA VAL A 1057 -1.41 -27.96 6.25
C VAL A 1057 -0.73 -29.03 7.16
N PRO A 1058 -1.22 -30.28 7.29
CA PRO A 1058 -0.59 -31.34 8.13
C PRO A 1058 0.67 -31.97 7.51
N ARG A 1059 1.76 -32.23 8.26
CA ARG A 1059 3.10 -32.60 7.72
C ARG A 1059 3.16 -33.91 6.92
N GLY A 1060 2.31 -34.89 7.20
CA GLY A 1060 2.27 -36.17 6.47
C GLY A 1060 2.02 -35.96 4.98
N GLY A 1061 2.92 -36.46 4.12
CA GLY A 1061 2.76 -36.48 2.66
C GLY A 1061 3.12 -35.18 1.91
N ARG A 1062 3.43 -34.08 2.60
CA ARG A 1062 3.75 -32.78 1.95
C ARG A 1062 5.21 -32.58 1.58
N VAL A 1063 6.06 -33.51 1.97
CA VAL A 1063 7.49 -33.29 1.94
C VAL A 1063 8.14 -34.51 1.32
N ALA A 1064 8.90 -34.29 0.25
CA ALA A 1064 9.57 -35.36 -0.47
C ALA A 1064 10.98 -34.93 -0.89
N GLY A 1065 11.91 -35.88 -0.83
CA GLY A 1065 13.19 -35.75 -1.51
C GLY A 1065 13.04 -36.06 -3.00
N PRO A 1066 14.02 -35.68 -3.84
CA PRO A 1066 14.01 -35.97 -5.28
C PRO A 1066 13.80 -37.45 -5.60
N ASP A 1067 14.47 -38.37 -4.90
CA ASP A 1067 14.30 -39.81 -5.16
C ASP A 1067 12.92 -40.35 -4.77
N VAL A 1068 12.27 -39.77 -3.77
CA VAL A 1068 10.89 -40.13 -3.41
C VAL A 1068 9.93 -39.76 -4.54
N LEU A 1069 10.21 -38.67 -5.28
CA LEU A 1069 9.41 -38.29 -6.46
C LEU A 1069 9.58 -39.31 -7.59
N ARG A 1070 10.79 -39.86 -7.78
CA ARG A 1070 11.02 -40.96 -8.73
C ARG A 1070 10.20 -42.19 -8.38
N GLN A 1071 10.26 -42.62 -7.12
CA GLN A 1071 9.54 -43.80 -6.62
C GLN A 1071 8.02 -43.66 -6.78
N ARG A 1072 7.50 -42.42 -6.80
CA ARG A 1072 6.09 -42.11 -7.05
C ARG A 1072 5.79 -41.73 -8.52
N ASN A 1073 6.66 -42.09 -9.46
CA ASN A 1073 6.52 -41.83 -10.91
C ASN A 1073 6.14 -40.38 -11.25
N CYS A 1074 6.78 -39.42 -10.58
CA CYS A 1074 6.45 -38.00 -10.68
C CYS A 1074 6.55 -37.46 -12.11
N ARG A 1075 5.52 -36.73 -12.55
CA ARG A 1075 5.50 -36.03 -13.84
C ARG A 1075 5.20 -34.55 -13.64
N LYS A 1076 5.99 -33.68 -14.28
CA LYS A 1076 5.71 -32.24 -14.33
C LYS A 1076 4.60 -31.94 -15.33
N LEU A 1077 3.61 -31.13 -14.92
CA LEU A 1077 2.49 -30.73 -15.77
C LEU A 1077 2.51 -29.22 -16.06
N GLN A 1078 2.13 -28.83 -17.28
CA GLN A 1078 1.86 -27.44 -17.63
C GLN A 1078 0.35 -27.18 -17.51
N VAL A 1079 -0.02 -26.16 -16.74
CA VAL A 1079 -1.42 -25.77 -16.55
C VAL A 1079 -1.68 -24.42 -17.20
N THR A 1080 -2.65 -24.35 -18.12
CA THR A 1080 -3.07 -23.10 -18.78
C THR A 1080 -3.76 -22.15 -17.78
N PRO A 1081 -3.99 -20.87 -18.12
CA PRO A 1081 -4.72 -19.94 -17.24
C PRO A 1081 -6.13 -20.40 -16.84
N ILE A 1082 -6.76 -21.24 -17.67
CA ILE A 1082 -8.12 -21.79 -17.45
C ILE A 1082 -8.10 -23.22 -16.87
N GLY A 1083 -6.94 -23.75 -16.47
CA GLY A 1083 -6.87 -25.06 -15.81
C GLY A 1083 -6.71 -26.26 -16.76
N VAL A 1084 -6.68 -26.07 -18.08
CA VAL A 1084 -6.40 -27.17 -19.02
C VAL A 1084 -4.95 -27.67 -18.83
N LEU A 1085 -4.80 -28.99 -18.71
CA LEU A 1085 -3.51 -29.67 -18.60
C LEU A 1085 -2.87 -29.83 -19.97
N ARG A 1086 -1.56 -29.59 -20.06
CA ARG A 1086 -0.73 -29.89 -21.23
C ARG A 1086 0.50 -30.69 -20.76
N PRO A 1087 0.94 -31.70 -21.51
CA PRO A 1087 2.21 -32.36 -21.24
C PRO A 1087 3.33 -31.31 -21.34
N CYS A 1088 4.25 -31.29 -20.37
CA CYS A 1088 5.51 -30.56 -20.58
C CYS A 1088 6.29 -31.30 -21.67
N ARG A 1089 6.67 -30.59 -22.75
CA ARG A 1089 7.75 -31.11 -23.63
C ARG A 1089 8.99 -31.27 -22.75
N ALA A 1090 9.60 -32.46 -22.81
CA ALA A 1090 10.83 -32.79 -22.09
C ALA A 1090 11.92 -31.74 -22.39
#